data_AF-A0A444YCR9-F1
#
_entry.id   AF-A0A444YCR9-F1
#
_cell.length_a   1.000
_cell.length_b   1.000
_cell.length_c   1.000
_cell.angle_alpha   90.00
_cell.angle_beta   90.00
_cell.angle_gamma   90.00
#
_symmetry.space_group_name_H-M   'P 1'
#
loop_
_entity.id
_entity.type
_entity.pdbx_description
1 polymer ?
#
loop_
_entity_poly.entity_id
_entity_poly.type
_entity_poly.pdbx_seq_one_letter_code
_entity_poly.pdbx_strand_id
1 'polypeptide(L)'
;MAHCSTSNTDTSASAPQISSWYVDESYEELKKGIHLVRISDETFTCPYCPKRKQGYLYRELLQHASEVCHSSALKRSAREKANHMALAKYLGKDLASFDGPSKPVDKGTNVLSMGDTVQHHSSDKDTNISATQISGFYVNKFYNKLKTASQNAKTSDDTFACPFCPKNRKQNYAYREILAHASGVGQSSSQKRSMKEKATHLALMKYLKKDVIIKDANCPSEPADKGSPTASSHNTVMGQCSNKNPGTTASRISRRYFIKAYEELKKGKHIVKVSDEGFICPYCPRKLSRYYVLREILEHAYGVSKSSSQKRSGTEKANHLALVKYLKTDLVNANGRLKSVNEGTKVLSPRKSVMEQRSRRDTNTSAPQISRWHVDNSYEQLKMGNHNVKTSDETFTCPYCPKKRKRDYVYRELLEHASGVGQSSSQKRSATEKADHLALLKYLKKDVINIDGPSKPADDKTHLVNSDEQFVWPWTGIVVNIPTIQTEDGRCVGQSGAMLRDEYKSRGFNPRRVCALWSSQVHSGTALVEFNNNWLGLDDALRFERAYELDHHGKKDWLANTELKYGIYAWLARVSDYKLNNIIGEQLRKMRDVRTINQLMEEEARKQDKLVLNLTNTIQVKNKLLKEMEVQYSEATIKIDVVMGEIDKLTKSHDEEMKKIQSSARQYFQNIFSGHERLKLQLESQKTELELRRIELEKREAHNESERKKLKEEIEENAMKNSSLQIAVHEQEKANKNLLRLAADQERQKEELHAKIIRLEKQLDMKQKLELEIHQLKGKLNVMKHMEDDGDSEVLNVMDILYNELRDKEQSLREIGTLNQALIVKERKSNDELQDARKVLISGVKDMCTRGNIGVRRMGELDIRPFVEFMRKRYNDEEAEERALELCSLWEEYLKDPDWHPFKISTIDGKHQEMKKKL
;
A
#
# COMPACT_ATOMS: atom_id res chain seq x y z
N MET A 1 15.54 -33.46 46.38
CA MET A 1 16.44 -34.14 45.41
C MET A 1 16.02 -33.76 44.01
N ALA A 2 17.01 -33.56 43.13
CA ALA A 2 16.95 -32.79 41.88
C ALA A 2 16.60 -33.60 40.61
N HIS A 3 16.56 -32.85 39.49
CA HIS A 3 16.57 -33.19 38.04
C HIS A 3 15.18 -33.10 37.36
N CYS A 4 14.78 -32.00 36.69
CA CYS A 4 15.33 -31.28 35.52
C CYS A 4 15.22 -32.05 34.20
N SER A 5 14.33 -31.61 33.30
CA SER A 5 14.59 -31.49 31.85
C SER A 5 13.51 -30.66 31.15
N THR A 6 14.01 -29.72 30.37
CA THR A 6 13.38 -28.67 29.56
C THR A 6 12.65 -29.17 28.33
N SER A 7 11.59 -28.46 27.91
CA SER A 7 11.25 -28.33 26.49
C SER A 7 10.78 -26.90 26.17
N ASN A 8 11.68 -26.13 25.59
CA ASN A 8 11.39 -24.90 24.85
C ASN A 8 10.63 -25.26 23.58
N THR A 9 9.42 -24.72 23.40
CA THR A 9 8.78 -24.60 22.09
C THR A 9 8.55 -23.13 21.80
N ASP A 10 9.54 -22.53 21.15
CA ASP A 10 9.43 -21.22 20.49
C ASP A 10 8.42 -21.33 19.34
N THR A 11 7.18 -20.88 19.60
CA THR A 11 6.22 -20.57 18.54
C THR A 11 6.39 -19.10 18.17
N SER A 12 6.77 -18.86 16.92
CA SER A 12 6.95 -17.56 16.32
C SER A 12 5.64 -16.74 16.32
N ALA A 13 5.42 -15.95 17.39
CA ALA A 13 4.37 -14.95 17.44
C ALA A 13 4.84 -13.66 16.77
N SER A 14 4.19 -13.30 15.67
CA SER A 14 4.34 -12.02 14.98
C SER A 14 3.88 -10.85 15.88
N ALA A 15 4.76 -9.87 16.11
CA ALA A 15 4.45 -8.58 16.75
C ALA A 15 3.41 -7.82 15.92
N PRO A 16 2.20 -7.54 16.47
CA PRO A 16 2.03 -6.54 17.54
C PRO A 16 1.10 -6.94 18.72
N GLN A 17 0.79 -8.22 18.92
CA GLN A 17 -0.18 -8.66 19.94
C GLN A 17 0.38 -8.93 21.37
N ILE A 18 1.68 -8.68 21.63
CA ILE A 18 2.31 -9.01 22.94
C ILE A 18 2.28 -7.83 23.95
N SER A 19 1.54 -6.74 23.70
CA SER A 19 1.83 -5.48 24.40
C SER A 19 1.06 -5.18 25.70
N SER A 20 -0.10 -5.78 25.99
CA SER A 20 -0.86 -5.41 27.21
C SER A 20 -0.79 -6.48 28.30
N TRP A 21 -1.32 -7.67 28.06
CA TRP A 21 -1.45 -8.72 29.08
C TRP A 21 -0.11 -9.13 29.68
N TYR A 22 0.95 -9.22 28.87
CA TYR A 22 2.27 -9.61 29.32
C TYR A 22 2.99 -8.51 30.12
N VAL A 23 2.68 -7.23 29.85
CA VAL A 23 3.15 -6.10 30.68
C VAL A 23 2.47 -6.14 32.04
N ASP A 24 1.18 -6.45 32.08
CA ASP A 24 0.39 -6.53 33.31
C ASP A 24 0.80 -7.75 34.15
N GLU A 25 1.05 -8.91 33.53
CA GLU A 25 1.60 -10.10 34.20
C GLU A 25 2.98 -9.83 34.79
N SER A 26 3.90 -9.24 34.02
CA SER A 26 5.25 -8.89 34.50
C SER A 26 5.21 -7.84 35.63
N TYR A 27 4.22 -6.95 35.61
CA TYR A 27 4.01 -5.96 36.67
C TYR A 27 3.51 -6.63 37.96
N GLU A 28 2.59 -7.59 37.87
CA GLU A 28 2.15 -8.39 39.02
C GLU A 28 3.26 -9.27 39.59
N GLU A 29 4.17 -9.81 38.75
CA GLU A 29 5.36 -10.52 39.25
C GLU A 29 6.29 -9.62 40.06
N LEU A 30 6.49 -8.37 39.62
CA LEU A 30 7.27 -7.36 40.36
C LEU A 30 6.61 -7.01 41.69
N LYS A 31 5.27 -6.86 41.70
CA LYS A 31 4.48 -6.54 42.90
C LYS A 31 4.48 -7.67 43.92
N LYS A 32 4.49 -8.92 43.46
CA LYS A 32 4.62 -10.13 44.30
C LYS A 32 6.04 -10.34 44.85
N GLY A 33 6.99 -9.48 44.49
CA GLY A 33 8.38 -9.58 44.95
C GLY A 33 9.17 -10.72 44.33
N ILE A 34 8.71 -11.29 43.20
CA ILE A 34 9.38 -12.41 42.52
C ILE A 34 10.74 -11.99 41.97
N HIS A 35 10.85 -10.73 41.54
CA HIS A 35 12.10 -10.16 41.03
C HIS A 35 12.62 -9.10 42.01
N LEU A 36 13.89 -9.22 42.42
CA LEU A 36 14.53 -8.26 43.32
C LEU A 36 14.89 -6.96 42.57
N VAL A 37 14.17 -5.86 42.86
CA VAL A 37 14.40 -4.54 42.26
C VAL A 37 15.16 -3.60 43.18
N ARG A 38 14.96 -3.69 44.50
CA ARG A 38 15.64 -2.87 45.51
C ARG A 38 16.74 -3.69 46.17
N ILE A 39 17.97 -3.16 46.16
CA ILE A 39 19.13 -3.80 46.80
C ILE A 39 19.44 -3.14 48.16
N SER A 40 19.28 -1.82 48.26
CA SER A 40 19.40 -1.05 49.50
C SER A 40 18.44 0.14 49.47
N ASP A 41 18.47 1.01 50.49
CA ASP A 41 17.57 2.16 50.54
C ASP A 41 17.78 3.16 49.40
N GLU A 42 19.01 3.22 48.86
CA GLU A 42 19.40 4.17 47.81
C GLU A 42 19.71 3.50 46.46
N THR A 43 19.91 2.18 46.44
CA THR A 43 20.39 1.46 45.24
C THR A 43 19.40 0.41 44.74
N PHE A 44 19.11 0.47 43.44
CA PHE A 44 18.17 -0.39 42.74
C PHE A 44 18.85 -1.14 41.58
N THR A 45 18.21 -2.21 41.12
CA THR A 45 18.68 -3.00 39.98
C THR A 45 17.57 -3.30 39.00
N CYS A 46 17.93 -3.38 37.73
CA CYS A 46 17.04 -3.88 36.69
C CYS A 46 17.11 -5.41 36.64
N PRO A 47 16.06 -6.15 37.07
CA PRO A 47 16.07 -7.61 37.05
C PRO A 47 16.12 -8.18 35.63
N TYR A 48 15.73 -7.38 34.63
CA TYR A 48 15.70 -7.77 33.22
C TYR A 48 16.99 -7.46 32.46
N CYS A 49 17.96 -6.79 33.10
CA CYS A 49 19.26 -6.47 32.51
C CYS A 49 20.43 -6.86 33.44
N PRO A 50 20.58 -8.14 33.81
CA PRO A 50 21.57 -8.57 34.81
C PRO A 50 23.03 -8.32 34.39
N LYS A 51 23.31 -8.14 33.09
CA LYS A 51 24.65 -7.84 32.53
C LYS A 51 25.00 -6.35 32.46
N ARG A 52 24.16 -5.44 32.97
CA ARG A 52 24.43 -3.98 33.02
C ARG A 52 24.77 -3.52 34.44
N LYS A 53 25.14 -2.24 34.59
CA LYS A 53 25.43 -1.53 35.86
C LYS A 53 24.43 -1.99 36.93
N GLN A 54 24.94 -2.55 38.03
CA GLN A 54 24.18 -2.84 39.25
C GLN A 54 24.27 -1.59 40.15
N GLY A 55 23.22 -1.26 40.91
CA GLY A 55 23.21 -0.08 41.79
C GLY A 55 22.83 1.23 41.10
N TYR A 56 21.69 1.25 40.40
CA TYR A 56 21.05 2.47 39.92
C TYR A 56 20.45 3.28 41.07
N LEU A 57 20.59 4.61 41.05
CA LEU A 57 19.70 5.48 41.83
C LEU A 57 18.28 5.40 41.23
N TYR A 58 17.24 5.64 42.04
CA TYR A 58 15.84 5.53 41.60
C TYR A 58 15.54 6.25 40.27
N ARG A 59 16.00 7.51 40.12
CA ARG A 59 15.84 8.29 38.88
C ARG A 59 16.60 7.68 37.69
N GLU A 60 17.78 7.11 37.92
CA GLU A 60 18.55 6.46 36.85
C GLU A 60 17.87 5.17 36.39
N LEU A 61 17.29 4.39 37.31
CA LEU A 61 16.57 3.16 36.97
C LEU A 61 15.28 3.45 36.20
N LEU A 62 14.52 4.46 36.62
CA LEU A 62 13.30 4.88 35.91
C LEU A 62 13.61 5.38 34.50
N GLN A 63 14.68 6.16 34.35
CA GLN A 63 15.17 6.61 33.04
C GLN A 63 15.64 5.43 32.19
N HIS A 64 16.40 4.50 32.76
CA HIS A 64 16.83 3.28 32.08
C HIS A 64 15.64 2.43 31.57
N ALA A 65 14.64 2.19 32.41
CA ALA A 65 13.44 1.45 32.05
C ALA A 65 12.66 2.16 30.93
N SER A 66 12.53 3.49 31.03
CA SER A 66 11.84 4.33 30.04
C SER A 66 12.56 4.36 28.69
N GLU A 67 13.89 4.48 28.68
CA GLU A 67 14.71 4.45 27.47
C GLU A 67 14.66 3.09 26.76
N VAL A 68 14.62 2.00 27.53
CA VAL A 68 14.51 0.65 26.96
C VAL A 68 13.11 0.41 26.39
N CYS A 69 12.07 0.90 27.07
CA CYS A 69 10.68 0.86 26.60
C CYS A 69 10.50 1.62 25.26
N HIS A 70 11.03 2.85 25.16
CA HIS A 70 10.84 3.73 23.99
C HIS A 70 11.93 3.60 22.92
N SER A 71 12.85 2.66 23.08
CA SER A 71 13.93 2.42 22.12
C SER A 71 13.38 1.93 20.77
N SER A 72 13.60 2.73 19.73
CA SER A 72 13.31 2.39 18.31
C SER A 72 14.31 1.40 17.70
N ALA A 73 15.35 0.98 18.44
CA ALA A 73 16.31 -0.01 17.97
C ALA A 73 15.66 -1.39 17.79
N LEU A 74 15.86 -2.01 16.62
CA LEU A 74 15.45 -3.39 16.29
C LEU A 74 16.20 -4.49 17.09
N LYS A 75 17.13 -4.11 17.98
CA LYS A 75 18.01 -5.05 18.70
C LYS A 75 17.40 -5.63 19.98
N ARG A 76 16.25 -5.14 20.45
CA ARG A 76 15.59 -5.61 21.68
C ARG A 76 14.26 -6.27 21.36
N SER A 77 14.01 -7.42 21.99
CA SER A 77 12.80 -8.22 21.76
C SER A 77 11.54 -7.51 22.27
N ALA A 78 10.37 -7.86 21.74
CA ALA A 78 9.09 -7.33 22.24
C ALA A 78 8.88 -7.65 23.73
N ARG A 79 9.33 -8.85 24.16
CA ARG A 79 9.30 -9.33 25.54
C ARG A 79 10.16 -8.45 26.46
N GLU A 80 11.38 -8.11 26.04
CA GLU A 80 12.27 -7.22 26.80
C GLU A 80 11.67 -5.82 26.97
N LYS A 81 11.04 -5.27 25.92
CA LYS A 81 10.39 -3.95 26.00
C LYS A 81 9.20 -3.96 26.95
N ALA A 82 8.41 -5.03 26.93
CA ALA A 82 7.27 -5.20 27.82
C ALA A 82 7.71 -5.34 29.30
N ASN A 83 8.75 -6.12 29.59
CA ASN A 83 9.32 -6.23 30.94
C ASN A 83 9.80 -4.86 31.47
N HIS A 84 10.46 -4.04 30.63
CA HIS A 84 10.92 -2.71 31.06
C HIS A 84 9.79 -1.69 31.17
N MET A 85 8.70 -1.86 30.42
CA MET A 85 7.48 -1.07 30.58
C MET A 85 6.78 -1.40 31.91
N ALA A 86 6.72 -2.69 32.28
CA ALA A 86 6.23 -3.15 33.58
C ALA A 86 7.09 -2.60 34.73
N LEU A 87 8.42 -2.63 34.59
CA LEU A 87 9.35 -2.05 35.55
C LEU A 87 9.16 -0.53 35.72
N ALA A 88 8.98 0.21 34.63
CA ALA A 88 8.72 1.65 34.69
C ALA A 88 7.38 1.97 35.37
N LYS A 89 6.33 1.17 35.12
CA LYS A 89 5.04 1.26 35.82
C LYS A 89 5.20 0.98 37.32
N TYR A 90 5.91 -0.09 37.68
CA TYR A 90 6.15 -0.50 39.08
C TYR A 90 6.95 0.54 39.86
N LEU A 91 8.02 1.07 39.27
CA LEU A 91 8.80 2.17 39.84
C LEU A 91 7.92 3.40 40.05
N GLY A 92 7.19 3.83 39.02
CA GLY A 92 6.39 5.06 39.07
C GLY A 92 5.14 5.01 39.95
N LYS A 93 4.55 3.82 40.20
CA LYS A 93 3.30 3.69 40.96
C LYS A 93 3.48 3.14 42.38
N ASP A 94 4.27 2.09 42.56
CA ASP A 94 4.27 1.32 43.81
C ASP A 94 5.54 1.53 44.66
N LEU A 95 6.65 1.95 44.05
CA LEU A 95 7.90 2.28 44.76
C LEU A 95 8.02 3.77 45.14
N ALA A 96 7.19 4.64 44.56
CA ALA A 96 7.19 6.08 44.82
C ALA A 96 6.44 6.50 46.12
N SER A 97 5.84 5.55 46.85
CA SER A 97 4.87 5.82 47.93
C SER A 97 5.37 5.52 49.35
N PHE A 98 6.67 5.42 49.60
CA PHE A 98 7.19 5.36 50.97
C PHE A 98 7.90 6.67 51.37
N ASP A 99 7.14 7.45 52.14
CA ASP A 99 7.45 8.51 53.11
C ASP A 99 8.12 9.83 52.68
N GLY A 100 7.32 10.91 52.73
CA GLY A 100 7.77 12.20 53.29
C GLY A 100 7.62 12.19 54.82
N PRO A 101 8.10 13.21 55.57
CA PRO A 101 7.49 14.54 55.45
C PRO A 101 8.41 15.74 55.72
N SER A 102 8.09 16.91 55.15
CA SER A 102 7.87 18.20 55.87
C SER A 102 7.84 19.41 54.91
N LYS A 103 6.74 20.17 54.98
CA LYS A 103 6.61 21.60 54.56
C LYS A 103 6.95 22.48 55.79
N PRO A 104 6.89 23.82 55.75
CA PRO A 104 7.30 24.84 54.75
C PRO A 104 8.10 26.00 55.41
N VAL A 105 8.88 26.82 54.69
CA VAL A 105 9.27 28.18 55.17
C VAL A 105 9.46 29.17 54.00
N ASP A 106 8.84 30.34 54.15
CA ASP A 106 8.92 31.57 53.37
C ASP A 106 10.30 32.26 53.38
N LYS A 107 10.55 33.06 52.32
CA LYS A 107 11.36 34.31 52.17
C LYS A 107 11.80 34.36 50.70
N GLY A 108 11.58 35.39 49.89
CA GLY A 108 11.64 36.82 50.17
C GLY A 108 12.69 37.44 49.22
N THR A 109 12.18 38.03 48.14
CA THR A 109 12.65 39.19 47.33
C THR A 109 14.15 39.54 47.14
N ASN A 110 14.43 39.99 45.90
CA ASN A 110 15.39 41.02 45.43
C ASN A 110 16.71 40.60 44.75
N VAL A 111 16.70 40.77 43.41
CA VAL A 111 17.51 41.74 42.62
C VAL A 111 18.88 42.14 43.20
N LEU A 112 19.95 41.90 42.42
CA LEU A 112 20.94 42.91 42.00
C LEU A 112 21.77 42.38 40.80
N SER A 113 22.20 43.32 39.97
CA SER A 113 22.76 43.21 38.62
C SER A 113 24.26 43.56 38.58
N MET A 114 24.86 43.38 37.40
CA MET A 114 26.15 43.91 36.88
C MET A 114 27.42 43.19 37.36
N GLY A 115 28.42 42.90 36.52
CA GLY A 115 28.61 43.15 35.08
C GLY A 115 29.93 42.52 34.63
N ASP A 116 30.07 42.18 33.35
CA ASP A 116 30.97 42.92 32.46
C ASP A 116 31.01 42.35 31.03
N THR A 117 31.10 43.32 30.12
CA THR A 117 30.81 43.28 28.70
C THR A 117 32.11 43.33 27.91
N VAL A 118 32.24 42.56 26.82
CA VAL A 118 32.84 43.07 25.58
C VAL A 118 32.01 42.58 24.39
N GLN A 119 31.40 43.56 23.72
CA GLN A 119 30.62 43.48 22.48
C GLN A 119 31.53 43.50 21.24
N HIS A 120 31.05 42.88 20.16
CA HIS A 120 30.78 43.53 18.87
C HIS A 120 29.66 42.72 18.18
N HIS A 121 28.40 43.18 18.26
CA HIS A 121 27.64 43.96 17.25
C HIS A 121 27.34 43.17 15.96
N SER A 122 26.11 42.98 15.46
CA SER A 122 24.74 43.40 15.81
C SER A 122 23.77 42.45 15.05
N SER A 123 22.69 41.99 15.69
CA SER A 123 21.25 42.32 15.43
C SER A 123 20.74 41.91 14.04
N ASP A 124 19.66 41.14 13.87
CA ASP A 124 18.32 41.40 14.43
C ASP A 124 17.61 40.16 14.98
N LYS A 125 16.89 40.38 16.08
CA LYS A 125 15.78 39.54 16.54
C LYS A 125 14.52 39.99 15.80
N ASP A 126 13.79 39.04 15.25
CA ASP A 126 12.33 39.08 15.26
C ASP A 126 11.76 37.66 15.36
N THR A 127 11.12 37.44 16.51
CA THR A 127 9.74 36.97 16.66
C THR A 127 9.31 35.70 15.90
N ASN A 128 8.96 34.67 16.67
CA ASN A 128 8.25 33.43 16.31
C ASN A 128 7.63 33.37 14.89
N ILE A 129 8.33 32.71 13.97
CA ILE A 129 7.79 32.28 12.67
C ILE A 129 7.91 30.75 12.58
N SER A 130 6.80 30.08 12.28
CA SER A 130 6.71 28.63 12.16
C SER A 130 7.71 28.06 11.14
N ALA A 131 8.27 26.88 11.46
CA ALA A 131 9.37 26.20 10.76
C ALA A 131 9.11 25.81 9.29
N THR A 132 7.96 26.17 8.71
CA THR A 132 7.51 25.72 7.40
C THR A 132 7.70 26.75 6.28
N GLN A 133 7.94 28.03 6.56
CA GLN A 133 7.98 29.08 5.52
C GLN A 133 9.36 29.65 5.17
N ILE A 134 10.42 29.39 5.97
CA ILE A 134 11.78 29.91 5.69
C ILE A 134 12.63 28.96 4.81
N SER A 135 12.13 27.75 4.51
CA SER A 135 12.87 26.70 3.79
C SER A 135 13.01 26.95 2.27
N GLY A 136 12.00 27.51 1.61
CA GLY A 136 11.93 27.56 0.13
C GLY A 136 12.91 28.54 -0.53
N PHE A 137 13.03 29.75 0.01
CA PHE A 137 13.85 30.83 -0.57
C PHE A 137 15.35 30.50 -0.55
N TYR A 138 15.85 30.03 0.60
CA TYR A 138 17.26 29.65 0.74
C TYR A 138 17.62 28.45 -0.14
N VAL A 139 16.74 27.43 -0.20
CA VAL A 139 16.95 26.26 -1.07
C VAL A 139 17.01 26.68 -2.54
N ASN A 140 16.13 27.58 -3.01
CA ASN A 140 16.18 28.09 -4.38
C ASN A 140 17.42 28.94 -4.67
N LYS A 141 17.85 29.79 -3.73
CA LYS A 141 19.06 30.61 -3.84
C LYS A 141 20.31 29.73 -4.03
N PHE A 142 20.46 28.68 -3.22
CA PHE A 142 21.60 27.76 -3.36
C PHE A 142 21.48 26.80 -4.55
N TYR A 143 20.25 26.42 -4.94
CA TYR A 143 20.00 25.65 -6.16
C TYR A 143 20.41 26.43 -7.40
N ASN A 144 20.04 27.71 -7.50
CA ASN A 144 20.46 28.58 -8.60
C ASN A 144 21.97 28.80 -8.58
N LYS A 145 22.59 28.91 -7.40
CA LYS A 145 24.06 29.00 -7.26
C LYS A 145 24.80 27.73 -7.73
N LEU A 146 24.23 26.53 -7.49
CA LEU A 146 24.73 25.26 -8.04
C LEU A 146 24.52 25.13 -9.55
N LYS A 147 23.53 25.84 -10.09
CA LYS A 147 23.21 25.86 -11.51
C LYS A 147 24.09 26.86 -12.28
N THR A 148 24.44 28.00 -11.69
CA THR A 148 25.24 29.06 -12.32
C THR A 148 26.74 28.96 -12.07
N ALA A 149 27.16 28.39 -10.93
CA ALA A 149 28.55 28.03 -10.70
C ALA A 149 28.70 26.53 -10.95
N SER A 150 29.44 26.15 -11.98
CA SER A 150 29.91 24.79 -12.26
C SER A 150 30.93 24.32 -11.22
N GLN A 151 30.54 24.32 -9.94
CA GLN A 151 31.22 23.55 -8.91
C GLN A 151 30.74 22.10 -9.04
N ASN A 152 31.51 21.33 -9.81
CA ASN A 152 31.18 19.98 -10.21
C ASN A 152 30.97 19.06 -8.99
N ALA A 153 29.71 18.88 -8.60
CA ALA A 153 29.31 17.78 -7.72
C ALA A 153 29.57 16.41 -8.37
N LYS A 154 29.86 16.35 -9.67
CA LYS A 154 30.28 15.17 -10.42
C LYS A 154 31.82 15.18 -10.55
N THR A 155 32.49 14.26 -9.86
CA THR A 155 33.95 14.14 -9.87
C THR A 155 34.45 13.19 -10.97
N SER A 156 33.61 12.26 -11.45
CA SER A 156 33.84 11.42 -12.65
C SER A 156 32.49 10.94 -13.21
N ASP A 157 32.48 10.12 -14.28
CA ASP A 157 31.23 9.67 -14.92
C ASP A 157 30.21 9.02 -13.99
N ASP A 158 30.67 8.31 -12.97
CA ASP A 158 29.83 7.60 -12.00
C ASP A 158 30.02 8.06 -10.53
N THR A 159 30.87 9.06 -10.27
CA THR A 159 31.18 9.52 -8.90
C THR A 159 30.85 10.98 -8.65
N PHE A 160 30.32 11.23 -7.45
CA PHE A 160 29.84 12.54 -7.01
C PHE A 160 30.43 12.93 -5.65
N ALA A 161 30.72 14.22 -5.46
CA ALA A 161 31.14 14.80 -4.19
C ALA A 161 30.09 15.79 -3.67
N CYS A 162 29.99 15.93 -2.34
CA CYS A 162 29.14 16.94 -1.72
C CYS A 162 29.94 18.24 -1.51
N PRO A 163 29.65 19.33 -2.25
CA PRO A 163 30.42 20.58 -2.15
C PRO A 163 30.17 21.34 -0.84
N PHE A 164 29.18 20.93 -0.05
CA PHE A 164 28.79 21.59 1.21
C PHE A 164 29.28 20.86 2.46
N CYS A 165 29.98 19.74 2.31
CA CYS A 165 30.60 19.01 3.42
C CYS A 165 32.11 19.27 3.44
N PRO A 166 32.74 19.34 4.65
CA PRO A 166 34.18 19.50 4.75
C PRO A 166 34.93 18.32 4.12
N LYS A 167 36.13 18.58 3.58
CA LYS A 167 36.93 17.66 2.74
C LYS A 167 37.30 16.33 3.41
N ASN A 168 37.13 16.21 4.73
CA ASN A 168 37.44 15.02 5.52
C ASN A 168 36.30 13.98 5.55
N ARG A 169 35.19 14.20 4.82
CA ARG A 169 34.13 13.19 4.61
C ARG A 169 34.32 12.47 3.27
N LYS A 170 33.72 11.27 3.13
CA LYS A 170 33.69 10.50 1.87
C LYS A 170 33.38 11.43 0.70
N GLN A 171 34.27 11.53 -0.28
CA GLN A 171 34.12 12.43 -1.44
C GLN A 171 33.68 11.72 -2.72
N ASN A 172 33.71 10.39 -2.75
CA ASN A 172 33.30 9.59 -3.90
C ASN A 172 31.99 8.85 -3.59
N TYR A 173 30.86 9.47 -3.87
CA TYR A 173 29.54 8.86 -3.74
C TYR A 173 29.04 8.40 -5.12
N ALA A 174 28.44 7.21 -5.19
CA ALA A 174 27.58 6.87 -6.34
C ALA A 174 26.29 7.72 -6.31
N TYR A 175 25.61 7.91 -7.46
CA TYR A 175 24.42 8.77 -7.56
C TYR A 175 23.35 8.52 -6.48
N ARG A 176 23.05 7.24 -6.16
CA ARG A 176 22.11 6.89 -5.09
C ARG A 176 22.62 7.22 -3.69
N GLU A 177 23.93 7.16 -3.47
CA GLU A 177 24.55 7.46 -2.18
C GLU A 177 24.62 8.97 -1.93
N ILE A 178 24.94 9.78 -2.94
CA ILE A 178 24.95 11.25 -2.80
C ILE A 178 23.54 11.79 -2.60
N LEU A 179 22.53 11.21 -3.26
CA LEU A 179 21.13 11.55 -3.03
C LEU A 179 20.69 11.19 -1.60
N ALA A 180 21.07 10.02 -1.10
CA ALA A 180 20.77 9.61 0.27
C ALA A 180 21.48 10.50 1.29
N HIS A 181 22.73 10.88 1.02
CA HIS A 181 23.50 11.81 1.84
C HIS A 181 22.84 13.20 1.89
N ALA A 182 22.54 13.79 0.72
CA ALA A 182 21.90 15.10 0.63
C ALA A 182 20.50 15.12 1.28
N SER A 183 19.71 14.06 1.08
CA SER A 183 18.39 13.90 1.73
C SER A 183 18.51 13.74 3.24
N GLY A 184 19.45 12.90 3.72
CA GLY A 184 19.65 12.66 5.15
C GLY A 184 20.19 13.87 5.91
N VAL A 185 20.94 14.76 5.24
CA VAL A 185 21.35 16.04 5.83
C VAL A 185 20.25 17.08 5.76
N GLY A 186 19.63 17.23 4.59
CA GLY A 186 18.59 18.24 4.34
C GLY A 186 17.30 18.04 5.11
N GLN A 187 16.91 16.78 5.38
CA GLN A 187 15.67 16.42 6.09
C GLN A 187 15.91 16.05 7.56
N SER A 188 17.09 16.34 8.10
CA SER A 188 17.41 15.98 9.49
C SER A 188 16.60 16.81 10.49
N SER A 189 15.90 16.13 11.41
CA SER A 189 15.23 16.75 12.56
C SER A 189 16.19 17.16 13.68
N SER A 190 17.49 16.89 13.55
CA SER A 190 18.49 17.24 14.56
C SER A 190 18.63 18.76 14.73
N GLN A 191 18.66 19.22 15.98
CA GLN A 191 18.94 20.61 16.36
C GLN A 191 20.45 20.96 16.26
N LYS A 192 21.33 19.95 16.12
CA LYS A 192 22.79 20.14 15.99
C LYS A 192 23.26 20.65 14.61
N ARG A 193 22.36 20.72 13.62
CA ARG A 193 22.69 21.17 12.24
C ARG A 193 22.00 22.49 11.95
N SER A 194 22.74 23.45 11.39
CA SER A 194 22.21 24.78 11.10
C SER A 194 21.14 24.75 10.00
N MET A 195 20.23 25.72 10.02
CA MET A 195 19.22 25.88 8.96
C MET A 195 19.86 26.06 7.58
N LYS A 196 21.02 26.74 7.53
CA LYS A 196 21.83 26.92 6.32
C LYS A 196 22.36 25.60 5.77
N GLU A 197 22.89 24.72 6.61
CA GLU A 197 23.36 23.38 6.20
C GLU A 197 22.22 22.50 5.68
N LYS A 198 21.04 22.56 6.29
CA LYS A 198 19.86 21.82 5.83
C LYS A 198 19.41 22.34 4.46
N ALA A 199 19.34 23.65 4.28
CA ALA A 199 18.95 24.29 3.02
C ALA A 199 19.93 23.99 1.88
N THR A 200 21.25 24.02 2.11
CA THR A 200 22.25 23.72 1.07
C THR A 200 22.18 22.27 0.60
N HIS A 201 21.92 21.31 1.51
CA HIS A 201 21.80 19.89 1.14
C HIS A 201 20.45 19.57 0.48
N LEU A 202 19.36 20.26 0.85
CA LEU A 202 18.10 20.20 0.11
C LEU A 202 18.24 20.78 -1.32
N ALA A 203 19.02 21.86 -1.48
CA ALA A 203 19.34 22.43 -2.79
C ALA A 203 20.16 21.46 -3.65
N LEU A 204 21.16 20.79 -3.07
CA LEU A 204 21.94 19.75 -3.74
C LEU A 204 21.06 18.58 -4.18
N MET A 205 20.16 18.10 -3.31
CA MET A 205 19.21 17.04 -3.65
C MET A 205 18.29 17.47 -4.81
N LYS A 206 17.83 18.72 -4.81
CA LYS A 206 17.00 19.28 -5.88
C LYS A 206 17.76 19.34 -7.20
N TYR A 207 19.01 19.78 -7.18
CA TYR A 207 19.92 19.80 -8.34
C TYR A 207 20.17 18.40 -8.91
N LEU A 208 20.56 17.44 -8.06
CA LEU A 208 20.81 16.06 -8.47
C LEU A 208 19.58 15.36 -9.07
N LYS A 209 18.37 15.67 -8.60
CA LYS A 209 17.13 15.07 -9.12
C LYS A 209 16.61 15.73 -10.41
N LYS A 210 16.82 17.04 -10.55
CA LYS A 210 16.24 17.81 -11.68
C LYS A 210 17.20 17.94 -12.86
N ASP A 211 18.47 18.20 -12.58
CA ASP A 211 19.43 18.64 -13.60
C ASP A 211 20.53 17.59 -13.87
N VAL A 212 20.67 16.58 -13.01
CA VAL A 212 21.59 15.44 -13.19
C VAL A 212 20.77 14.15 -13.42
N ILE A 213 20.23 13.99 -14.63
CA ILE A 213 19.54 12.76 -15.06
C ILE A 213 20.45 12.03 -16.04
N ILE A 214 20.93 10.84 -15.67
CA ILE A 214 21.43 9.86 -16.65
C ILE A 214 20.20 9.39 -17.42
N LYS A 215 20.00 9.95 -18.63
CA LYS A 215 19.04 9.45 -19.60
C LYS A 215 19.61 8.16 -20.20
N ASP A 216 18.82 7.11 -20.20
CA ASP A 216 18.54 6.35 -21.43
C ASP A 216 17.22 5.59 -21.31
N ALA A 217 16.39 5.79 -22.33
CA ALA A 217 15.02 5.33 -22.49
C ALA A 217 14.88 4.61 -23.85
N ASN A 218 13.95 3.65 -23.92
CA ASN A 218 13.20 3.17 -25.10
C ASN A 218 13.94 2.51 -26.31
N CYS A 219 13.49 1.28 -26.65
CA CYS A 219 13.43 0.72 -28.02
C CYS A 219 12.14 1.24 -28.73
N PRO A 220 11.92 1.18 -30.07
CA PRO A 220 12.40 0.23 -31.12
C PRO A 220 12.97 0.92 -32.40
N SER A 221 13.73 0.32 -33.34
CA SER A 221 13.39 -0.68 -34.40
C SER A 221 14.66 -1.03 -35.21
N GLU A 222 14.75 -2.24 -35.78
CA GLU A 222 15.77 -2.75 -36.74
C GLU A 222 15.78 -2.04 -38.13
N PRO A 223 16.69 -2.35 -39.11
CA PRO A 223 17.89 -3.24 -39.11
C PRO A 223 19.17 -2.63 -39.76
N ALA A 224 20.36 -3.21 -39.49
CA ALA A 224 21.39 -3.52 -40.51
C ALA A 224 22.60 -4.27 -39.87
N ASP A 225 23.31 -4.97 -40.76
CA ASP A 225 24.12 -6.16 -40.59
C ASP A 225 25.63 -5.90 -40.31
N LYS A 226 26.32 -6.98 -39.91
CA LYS A 226 27.77 -7.30 -39.96
C LYS A 226 28.71 -6.95 -38.78
N GLY A 227 29.24 -8.01 -38.17
CA GLY A 227 30.64 -8.05 -37.71
C GLY A 227 30.88 -8.51 -36.25
N SER A 228 31.21 -9.79 -36.05
CA SER A 228 31.95 -10.33 -34.89
C SER A 228 33.42 -10.59 -35.31
N PRO A 229 34.38 -11.06 -34.46
CA PRO A 229 34.35 -11.37 -33.02
C PRO A 229 35.63 -10.94 -32.22
N THR A 230 35.69 -11.38 -30.94
CA THR A 230 36.86 -11.66 -30.07
C THR A 230 37.35 -10.52 -29.17
N ALA A 231 37.70 -10.68 -27.89
CA ALA A 231 37.67 -11.77 -26.92
C ALA A 231 37.98 -11.22 -25.49
N SER A 232 37.81 -12.10 -24.49
CA SER A 232 38.48 -12.12 -23.17
C SER A 232 37.77 -11.48 -21.97
N SER A 233 37.24 -12.37 -21.11
CA SER A 233 37.06 -12.14 -19.67
C SER A 233 37.29 -13.46 -18.96
N HIS A 234 38.48 -13.65 -18.39
CA HIS A 234 38.77 -14.67 -17.39
C HIS A 234 38.49 -14.11 -15.98
N ASN A 235 37.69 -14.87 -15.22
CA ASN A 235 37.99 -15.45 -13.90
C ASN A 235 38.73 -14.61 -12.83
N THR A 236 38.51 -14.69 -11.51
CA THR A 236 37.66 -15.47 -10.61
C THR A 236 38.13 -15.13 -9.17
N VAL A 237 37.24 -15.28 -8.18
CA VAL A 237 37.51 -15.65 -6.76
C VAL A 237 37.76 -14.56 -5.68
N MET A 238 36.71 -14.49 -4.83
CA MET A 238 36.68 -14.63 -3.35
C MET A 238 36.89 -13.45 -2.38
N GLY A 239 35.86 -13.34 -1.52
CA GLY A 239 35.96 -12.93 -0.11
C GLY A 239 35.90 -11.42 0.13
N GLN A 240 35.15 -10.84 1.05
CA GLN A 240 34.33 -11.32 2.16
C GLN A 240 33.26 -10.27 2.49
N CYS A 241 32.31 -10.70 3.32
CA CYS A 241 31.09 -10.07 3.81
C CYS A 241 31.18 -8.62 4.33
N SER A 242 30.08 -7.86 4.19
CA SER A 242 29.24 -7.46 5.34
C SER A 242 27.97 -6.67 4.97
N ASN A 243 26.83 -7.20 5.43
CA ASN A 243 25.58 -6.56 5.85
C ASN A 243 24.91 -5.48 4.97
N LYS A 244 23.92 -5.91 4.16
CA LYS A 244 22.81 -5.08 3.67
C LYS A 244 21.49 -5.81 3.90
N ASN A 245 20.49 -5.11 4.45
CA ASN A 245 19.10 -5.58 4.56
C ASN A 245 18.57 -6.03 3.18
N PRO A 246 18.32 -7.33 2.95
CA PRO A 246 18.03 -7.85 1.62
C PRO A 246 16.53 -7.94 1.29
N GLY A 247 15.63 -7.80 2.26
CA GLY A 247 14.21 -8.18 2.10
C GLY A 247 13.45 -7.47 0.97
N THR A 248 13.56 -6.15 0.87
CA THR A 248 12.78 -5.37 -0.12
C THR A 248 13.40 -5.41 -1.52
N THR A 249 14.74 -5.49 -1.59
CA THR A 249 15.47 -5.54 -2.85
C THR A 249 15.44 -6.96 -3.44
N ALA A 250 15.58 -8.01 -2.61
CA ALA A 250 15.47 -9.41 -3.01
C ALA A 250 14.07 -9.76 -3.53
N SER A 251 13.00 -9.24 -2.90
CA SER A 251 11.63 -9.40 -3.40
C SER A 251 11.43 -8.80 -4.81
N ARG A 252 11.91 -7.57 -5.05
CA ARG A 252 11.81 -6.91 -6.37
C ARG A 252 12.74 -7.53 -7.42
N ILE A 253 13.87 -8.07 -7.00
CA ILE A 253 14.84 -8.78 -7.85
C ILE A 253 14.29 -10.17 -8.23
N SER A 254 13.80 -10.96 -7.27
CA SER A 254 13.15 -12.26 -7.52
C SER A 254 11.90 -12.13 -8.38
N ARG A 255 11.11 -11.06 -8.23
CA ARG A 255 9.97 -10.79 -9.13
C ARG A 255 10.42 -10.53 -10.56
N ARG A 256 11.52 -9.79 -10.77
CA ARG A 256 12.10 -9.57 -12.10
C ARG A 256 12.62 -10.86 -12.73
N TYR A 257 13.33 -11.69 -11.97
CA TYR A 257 13.81 -12.99 -12.46
C TYR A 257 12.68 -13.95 -12.79
N PHE A 258 11.62 -13.98 -11.98
CA PHE A 258 10.42 -14.76 -12.27
C PHE A 258 9.76 -14.34 -13.58
N ILE A 259 9.52 -13.03 -13.79
CA ILE A 259 8.90 -12.51 -15.00
C ILE A 259 9.77 -12.86 -16.22
N LYS A 260 11.08 -12.59 -16.14
CA LYS A 260 12.03 -12.91 -17.20
C LYS A 260 12.02 -14.41 -17.53
N ALA A 261 12.20 -15.29 -16.55
CA ALA A 261 12.24 -16.73 -16.78
C ALA A 261 10.94 -17.27 -17.38
N TYR A 262 9.78 -16.77 -16.92
CA TYR A 262 8.48 -17.15 -17.45
C TYR A 262 8.29 -16.73 -18.92
N GLU A 263 8.73 -15.53 -19.29
CA GLU A 263 8.71 -15.08 -20.69
C GLU A 263 9.66 -15.88 -21.59
N GLU A 264 10.85 -16.23 -21.10
CA GLU A 264 11.82 -17.03 -21.85
C GLU A 264 11.31 -18.45 -22.11
N LEU A 265 10.60 -19.05 -21.13
CA LEU A 265 9.90 -20.33 -21.30
C LEU A 265 8.78 -20.24 -22.34
N LYS A 266 7.98 -19.16 -22.32
CA LYS A 266 6.92 -18.92 -23.32
C LYS A 266 7.47 -18.72 -24.73
N LYS A 267 8.63 -18.08 -24.86
CA LYS A 267 9.32 -17.88 -26.13
C LYS A 267 10.04 -19.13 -26.63
N GLY A 268 9.99 -20.25 -25.90
CA GLY A 268 10.63 -21.51 -26.28
C GLY A 268 12.16 -21.50 -26.20
N LYS A 269 12.76 -20.55 -25.46
CA LYS A 269 14.23 -20.45 -25.35
C LYS A 269 14.87 -21.56 -24.53
N HIS A 270 14.08 -22.31 -23.77
CA HIS A 270 14.52 -23.44 -22.99
C HIS A 270 13.73 -24.69 -23.38
N ILE A 271 14.42 -25.80 -23.59
CA ILE A 271 13.81 -27.11 -23.85
C ILE A 271 13.32 -27.68 -22.52
N VAL A 272 12.00 -27.75 -22.36
CA VAL A 272 11.35 -28.27 -21.14
C VAL A 272 10.70 -29.64 -21.38
N LYS A 273 10.10 -29.85 -22.56
CA LYS A 273 9.53 -31.13 -23.00
C LYS A 273 10.49 -31.74 -24.02
N VAL A 274 10.90 -32.98 -23.79
CA VAL A 274 11.87 -33.72 -24.61
C VAL A 274 11.22 -34.90 -25.33
N SER A 275 10.13 -35.44 -24.78
CA SER A 275 9.26 -36.43 -25.42
C SER A 275 7.82 -36.24 -24.95
N ASP A 276 6.87 -37.06 -25.42
CA ASP A 276 5.46 -36.91 -25.04
C ASP A 276 5.18 -37.03 -23.55
N GLU A 277 6.00 -37.80 -22.83
CA GLU A 277 5.91 -37.99 -21.39
C GLU A 277 7.14 -37.48 -20.63
N GLY A 278 8.22 -37.12 -21.33
CA GLY A 278 9.52 -36.77 -20.76
C GLY A 278 9.78 -35.27 -20.69
N PHE A 279 10.07 -34.77 -19.48
CA PHE A 279 10.39 -33.39 -19.19
C PHE A 279 11.76 -33.23 -18.55
N ILE A 280 12.40 -32.08 -18.77
CA ILE A 280 13.67 -31.70 -18.15
C ILE A 280 13.54 -30.33 -17.50
N CYS A 281 14.18 -30.16 -16.35
CA CYS A 281 14.31 -28.86 -15.71
C CYS A 281 15.48 -28.07 -16.34
N PRO A 282 15.24 -26.95 -17.03
CA PRO A 282 16.30 -26.17 -17.67
C PRO A 282 17.15 -25.35 -16.68
N TYR A 283 16.76 -25.31 -15.41
CA TYR A 283 17.37 -24.48 -14.37
C TYR A 283 18.22 -25.26 -13.37
N CYS A 284 18.26 -26.60 -13.49
CA CYS A 284 19.15 -27.45 -12.71
C CYS A 284 20.45 -27.73 -13.50
N PRO A 285 21.63 -27.73 -12.84
CA PRO A 285 22.89 -28.00 -13.51
C PRO A 285 22.93 -29.41 -14.12
N ARG A 286 23.48 -29.51 -15.34
CA ARG A 286 23.48 -30.68 -16.23
C ARG A 286 24.06 -32.00 -15.67
N LYS A 287 24.59 -32.04 -14.44
CA LYS A 287 25.02 -33.28 -13.77
C LYS A 287 23.85 -34.13 -13.24
N LEU A 288 22.60 -33.64 -13.31
CA LEU A 288 21.37 -34.40 -13.06
C LEU A 288 20.34 -34.14 -14.16
N SER A 289 20.63 -34.53 -15.41
CA SER A 289 19.58 -34.68 -16.43
C SER A 289 18.64 -35.83 -16.06
N ARG A 290 17.87 -35.66 -14.98
CA ARG A 290 16.75 -36.52 -14.66
C ARG A 290 15.67 -36.22 -15.68
N TYR A 291 15.28 -37.24 -16.42
CA TYR A 291 14.02 -37.25 -17.13
C TYR A 291 12.92 -37.37 -16.07
N TYR A 292 11.96 -36.45 -16.12
CA TYR A 292 10.83 -36.42 -15.21
C TYR A 292 9.55 -36.65 -16.00
N VAL A 293 8.60 -37.39 -15.43
CA VAL A 293 7.21 -37.30 -15.91
C VAL A 293 6.56 -36.01 -15.39
N LEU A 294 5.45 -35.57 -15.99
CA LEU A 294 4.82 -34.26 -15.69
C LEU A 294 4.59 -34.02 -14.19
N ARG A 295 4.16 -35.04 -13.46
CA ARG A 295 3.94 -34.98 -12.00
C ARG A 295 5.24 -34.73 -11.24
N GLU A 296 6.29 -35.46 -11.58
CA GLU A 296 7.59 -35.39 -10.92
C GLU A 296 8.31 -34.07 -11.21
N ILE A 297 8.22 -33.52 -12.43
CA ILE A 297 8.82 -32.22 -12.72
C ILE A 297 8.08 -31.09 -12.00
N LEU A 298 6.76 -31.21 -11.84
CA LEU A 298 5.97 -30.26 -11.05
C LEU A 298 6.36 -30.32 -9.57
N GLU A 299 6.50 -31.51 -9.00
CA GLU A 299 6.95 -31.70 -7.61
C GLU A 299 8.38 -31.21 -7.40
N HIS A 300 9.29 -31.53 -8.33
CA HIS A 300 10.66 -31.05 -8.34
C HIS A 300 10.72 -29.52 -8.38
N ALA A 301 10.07 -28.89 -9.36
CA ALA A 301 10.09 -27.44 -9.53
C ALA A 301 9.39 -26.73 -8.36
N TYR A 302 8.29 -27.29 -7.85
CA TYR A 302 7.60 -26.76 -6.68
C TYR A 302 8.47 -26.85 -5.42
N GLY A 303 9.09 -28.01 -5.17
CA GLY A 303 10.00 -28.23 -4.05
C GLY A 303 11.23 -27.32 -4.11
N VAL A 304 11.77 -27.04 -5.31
CA VAL A 304 12.86 -26.07 -5.46
C VAL A 304 12.40 -24.64 -5.21
N SER A 305 11.23 -24.25 -5.74
CA SER A 305 10.67 -22.91 -5.57
C SER A 305 10.29 -22.59 -4.11
N LYS A 306 9.88 -23.60 -3.34
CA LYS A 306 9.45 -23.49 -1.93
C LYS A 306 10.51 -23.88 -0.92
N SER A 307 11.72 -24.24 -1.37
CA SER A 307 12.79 -24.67 -0.49
C SER A 307 13.16 -23.56 0.51
N SER A 308 13.21 -23.92 1.80
CA SER A 308 13.72 -23.08 2.89
C SER A 308 15.26 -23.03 2.92
N SER A 309 15.95 -23.82 2.09
CA SER A 309 17.41 -23.88 2.05
C SER A 309 18.03 -22.54 1.68
N GLN A 310 19.02 -22.11 2.47
CA GLN A 310 19.86 -20.94 2.22
C GLN A 310 20.94 -21.20 1.14
N LYS A 311 21.17 -22.47 0.76
CA LYS A 311 22.13 -22.84 -0.30
C LYS A 311 21.63 -22.53 -1.72
N ARG A 312 20.31 -22.35 -1.90
CA ARG A 312 19.70 -22.06 -3.21
C ARG A 312 19.43 -20.57 -3.37
N SER A 313 19.86 -20.02 -4.50
CA SER A 313 19.74 -18.57 -4.76
C SER A 313 18.28 -18.12 -4.93
N GLY A 314 17.98 -16.86 -4.61
CA GLY A 314 16.65 -16.29 -4.86
C GLY A 314 16.26 -16.26 -6.35
N THR A 315 17.25 -16.27 -7.24
CA THR A 315 17.09 -16.40 -8.69
C THR A 315 16.68 -17.83 -9.07
N GLU A 316 17.32 -18.83 -8.50
CA GLU A 316 17.00 -20.25 -8.73
C GLU A 316 15.58 -20.57 -8.27
N LYS A 317 15.16 -20.09 -7.09
CA LYS A 317 13.78 -20.24 -6.59
C LYS A 317 12.76 -19.55 -7.51
N ALA A 318 13.08 -18.36 -8.01
CA ALA A 318 12.23 -17.62 -8.94
C ALA A 318 12.09 -18.31 -10.31
N ASN A 319 13.18 -18.88 -10.84
CA ASN A 319 13.17 -19.62 -12.10
C ASN A 319 12.33 -20.91 -12.00
N HIS A 320 12.45 -21.66 -10.89
CA HIS A 320 11.64 -22.85 -10.68
C HIS A 320 10.16 -22.52 -10.41
N LEU A 321 9.86 -21.40 -9.76
CA LEU A 321 8.49 -20.91 -9.64
C LEU A 321 7.88 -20.54 -11.01
N ALA A 322 8.69 -19.93 -11.88
CA ALA A 322 8.30 -19.65 -13.27
C ALA A 322 8.04 -20.93 -14.06
N LEU A 323 8.86 -21.96 -13.87
CA LEU A 323 8.66 -23.29 -14.45
C LEU A 323 7.36 -23.96 -13.97
N VAL A 324 7.05 -23.90 -12.67
CA VAL A 324 5.76 -24.40 -12.14
C VAL A 324 4.59 -23.69 -12.78
N LYS A 325 4.67 -22.37 -12.91
CA LYS A 325 3.62 -21.59 -13.57
C LYS A 325 3.49 -22.03 -15.03
N TYR A 326 4.57 -22.05 -15.79
CA TYR A 326 4.58 -22.47 -17.20
C TYR A 326 4.01 -23.88 -17.40
N LEU A 327 4.43 -24.86 -16.58
CA LEU A 327 3.90 -26.22 -16.62
C LEU A 327 2.40 -26.28 -16.33
N LYS A 328 1.92 -25.56 -15.30
CA LYS A 328 0.49 -25.55 -14.92
C LYS A 328 -0.40 -24.74 -15.87
N THR A 329 0.07 -23.59 -16.37
CA THR A 329 -0.77 -22.62 -17.07
C THR A 329 -0.63 -22.66 -18.58
N ASP A 330 0.53 -23.03 -19.12
CA ASP A 330 0.81 -22.93 -20.56
C ASP A 330 1.08 -24.30 -21.21
N LEU A 331 1.49 -25.32 -20.43
CA LEU A 331 1.55 -26.71 -20.89
C LEU A 331 0.28 -27.52 -20.57
N VAL A 332 -0.27 -27.40 -19.36
CA VAL A 332 -1.42 -28.21 -18.90
C VAL A 332 -2.78 -27.65 -19.36
N ASN A 333 -2.87 -26.37 -19.71
CA ASN A 333 -4.11 -25.78 -20.27
C ASN A 333 -4.25 -25.93 -21.80
N ALA A 334 -3.34 -26.62 -22.48
CA ALA A 334 -3.39 -26.83 -23.92
C ALA A 334 -3.92 -28.25 -24.26
N ASN A 335 -5.17 -28.55 -23.90
CA ASN A 335 -5.88 -29.65 -24.54
C ASN A 335 -6.50 -29.15 -25.85
N GLY A 336 -5.70 -29.23 -26.91
CA GLY A 336 -6.14 -28.93 -28.28
C GLY A 336 -4.98 -28.76 -29.28
N ARG A 337 -4.22 -29.84 -29.52
CA ARG A 337 -3.18 -30.02 -30.57
C ARG A 337 -1.78 -29.43 -30.28
N LEU A 338 -0.78 -30.31 -30.29
CA LEU A 338 0.66 -30.01 -30.23
C LEU A 338 1.10 -29.10 -31.39
N LYS A 339 1.93 -28.09 -31.11
CA LYS A 339 2.90 -27.57 -32.10
C LYS A 339 4.18 -28.40 -31.98
N SER A 340 4.50 -29.15 -33.03
CA SER A 340 5.89 -29.46 -33.36
C SER A 340 6.52 -28.21 -34.00
N VAL A 341 7.78 -27.94 -33.68
CA VAL A 341 8.61 -26.97 -34.39
C VAL A 341 9.70 -27.77 -35.09
N ASN A 342 9.43 -28.13 -36.35
CA ASN A 342 10.27 -27.84 -37.52
C ASN A 342 9.84 -28.69 -38.72
N GLU A 343 9.39 -28.01 -39.78
CA GLU A 343 9.88 -28.07 -41.17
C GLU A 343 8.77 -27.65 -42.15
N GLY A 344 9.15 -26.77 -43.08
CA GLY A 344 8.25 -26.24 -44.10
C GLY A 344 8.01 -27.23 -45.23
N THR A 345 6.86 -27.09 -45.90
CA THR A 345 6.69 -26.93 -47.36
C THR A 345 5.20 -27.06 -47.71
N LYS A 346 4.66 -25.97 -48.29
CA LYS A 346 3.58 -25.84 -49.29
C LYS A 346 2.64 -27.05 -49.58
N VAL A 347 1.31 -26.80 -49.48
CA VAL A 347 0.27 -26.86 -50.56
C VAL A 347 -1.11 -27.44 -50.16
N LEU A 348 -2.14 -26.62 -50.45
CA LEU A 348 -3.58 -26.82 -50.78
C LEU A 348 -4.61 -27.43 -49.78
N SER A 349 -5.52 -26.53 -49.36
CA SER A 349 -6.97 -26.64 -49.09
C SER A 349 -7.76 -27.59 -50.04
N PRO A 350 -9.04 -28.01 -49.79
CA PRO A 350 -10.13 -27.17 -49.23
C PRO A 350 -11.34 -27.80 -48.46
N ARG A 351 -12.03 -26.90 -47.74
CA ARG A 351 -13.49 -26.73 -47.47
C ARG A 351 -14.36 -27.92 -46.98
N LYS A 352 -15.09 -27.70 -45.88
CA LYS A 352 -16.52 -27.27 -45.87
C LYS A 352 -17.03 -26.95 -44.44
N SER A 353 -17.84 -25.90 -44.37
CA SER A 353 -18.64 -25.38 -43.25
C SER A 353 -19.91 -26.20 -43.00
N VAL A 354 -20.44 -26.24 -41.77
CA VAL A 354 -21.84 -25.90 -41.39
C VAL A 354 -21.87 -25.62 -39.87
N MET A 355 -22.75 -24.69 -39.51
CA MET A 355 -22.96 -24.00 -38.24
C MET A 355 -24.29 -24.46 -37.64
N GLU A 356 -24.38 -24.74 -36.33
CA GLU A 356 -25.61 -24.46 -35.55
C GLU A 356 -25.39 -24.48 -34.03
N GLN A 357 -26.29 -23.81 -33.31
CA GLN A 357 -26.06 -23.01 -32.10
C GLN A 357 -26.53 -23.63 -30.77
N ARG A 358 -25.88 -23.17 -29.69
CA ARG A 358 -26.37 -22.89 -28.30
C ARG A 358 -26.67 -24.06 -27.34
N SER A 359 -25.93 -24.11 -26.21
CA SER A 359 -26.28 -23.47 -24.92
C SER A 359 -25.21 -23.72 -23.84
N ARG A 360 -25.21 -22.87 -22.81
CA ARG A 360 -24.21 -22.61 -21.77
C ARG A 360 -24.13 -23.64 -20.63
N ARG A 361 -22.90 -23.79 -20.09
CA ARG A 361 -22.49 -24.07 -18.68
C ARG A 361 -22.88 -25.44 -18.10
N ASP A 362 -22.06 -26.23 -17.42
CA ASP A 362 -20.76 -26.07 -16.77
C ASP A 362 -20.06 -27.46 -16.64
N THR A 363 -18.79 -27.43 -16.20
CA THR A 363 -17.95 -28.51 -15.62
C THR A 363 -16.99 -29.30 -16.52
N ASN A 364 -15.72 -28.86 -16.46
CA ASN A 364 -14.51 -29.64 -16.21
C ASN A 364 -14.30 -30.96 -16.98
N THR A 365 -13.54 -30.89 -18.06
CA THR A 365 -12.91 -32.02 -18.74
C THR A 365 -11.74 -32.58 -17.90
N SER A 366 -12.05 -33.38 -16.89
CA SER A 366 -11.18 -34.49 -16.49
C SER A 366 -11.61 -35.72 -17.27
N ALA A 367 -10.68 -36.50 -17.83
CA ALA A 367 -11.00 -37.85 -18.31
C ALA A 367 -11.84 -38.55 -17.23
N PRO A 368 -13.02 -39.10 -17.55
CA PRO A 368 -13.90 -39.58 -16.49
C PRO A 368 -13.24 -40.81 -15.90
N GLN A 369 -12.72 -40.67 -14.67
CA GLN A 369 -12.40 -41.84 -13.89
C GLN A 369 -13.70 -42.61 -13.74
N ILE A 370 -13.71 -43.85 -14.23
CA ILE A 370 -14.85 -44.75 -14.08
C ILE A 370 -15.07 -44.90 -12.57
N SER A 371 -16.17 -44.35 -12.06
CA SER A 371 -16.45 -44.35 -10.63
C SER A 371 -16.53 -45.78 -10.12
N ARG A 372 -15.63 -46.14 -9.19
CA ARG A 372 -15.60 -47.46 -8.55
C ARG A 372 -16.95 -47.79 -7.91
N TRP A 373 -17.56 -46.79 -7.27
CA TRP A 373 -18.89 -46.89 -6.69
C TRP A 373 -19.96 -47.27 -7.72
N HIS A 374 -19.89 -46.72 -8.94
CA HIS A 374 -20.85 -47.05 -9.99
C HIS A 374 -20.68 -48.48 -10.51
N VAL A 375 -19.44 -48.96 -10.64
CA VAL A 375 -19.16 -50.36 -11.02
C VAL A 375 -19.68 -51.33 -9.95
N ASP A 376 -19.45 -51.03 -8.68
CA ASP A 376 -19.89 -51.88 -7.57
C ASP A 376 -21.42 -51.85 -7.40
N ASN A 377 -22.06 -50.69 -7.55
CA ASN A 377 -23.52 -50.55 -7.51
C ASN A 377 -24.21 -51.28 -8.68
N SER A 378 -23.70 -51.16 -9.91
CA SER A 378 -24.23 -51.89 -11.06
C SER A 378 -24.01 -53.41 -10.93
N TYR A 379 -22.92 -53.84 -10.29
CA TYR A 379 -22.66 -55.26 -10.00
C TYR A 379 -23.66 -55.84 -9.00
N GLU A 380 -23.97 -55.13 -7.91
CA GLU A 380 -25.00 -55.58 -6.96
C GLU A 380 -26.39 -55.63 -7.61
N GLN A 381 -26.73 -54.70 -8.50
CA GLN A 381 -27.99 -54.76 -9.26
C GLN A 381 -28.10 -55.98 -10.17
N LEU A 382 -26.98 -56.45 -10.77
CA LEU A 382 -26.96 -57.69 -11.53
C LEU A 382 -27.17 -58.91 -10.63
N LYS A 383 -26.58 -58.89 -9.43
CA LYS A 383 -26.70 -59.97 -8.43
C LYS A 383 -28.09 -60.08 -7.82
N MET A 384 -28.79 -58.95 -7.70
CA MET A 384 -30.19 -58.89 -7.25
C MET A 384 -31.20 -59.39 -8.32
N GLY A 385 -30.72 -59.76 -9.52
CA GLY A 385 -31.57 -60.31 -10.58
C GLY A 385 -32.34 -59.28 -11.40
N ASN A 386 -31.99 -57.98 -11.30
CA ASN A 386 -32.72 -56.92 -12.01
C ASN A 386 -32.52 -56.94 -13.54
N HIS A 387 -31.55 -57.72 -14.04
CA HIS A 387 -31.28 -57.85 -15.47
C HIS A 387 -30.99 -59.31 -15.84
N ASN A 388 -31.67 -59.82 -16.87
CA ASN A 388 -31.50 -61.20 -17.35
C ASN A 388 -30.26 -61.32 -18.25
N VAL A 389 -29.12 -61.72 -17.67
CA VAL A 389 -27.85 -61.91 -18.41
C VAL A 389 -27.78 -63.29 -19.08
N LYS A 390 -28.33 -64.34 -18.45
CA LYS A 390 -28.43 -65.70 -19.02
C LYS A 390 -29.82 -65.88 -19.62
N THR A 391 -29.92 -66.13 -20.92
CA THR A 391 -31.20 -66.33 -21.63
C THR A 391 -31.48 -67.80 -21.95
N SER A 392 -30.45 -68.64 -22.06
CA SER A 392 -30.55 -70.11 -22.07
C SER A 392 -29.28 -70.74 -21.46
N ASP A 393 -29.16 -72.07 -21.41
CA ASP A 393 -27.98 -72.75 -20.85
C ASP A 393 -26.67 -72.44 -21.58
N GLU A 394 -26.74 -72.07 -22.87
CA GLU A 394 -25.56 -71.78 -23.69
C GLU A 394 -25.51 -70.34 -24.22
N THR A 395 -26.59 -69.56 -24.08
CA THR A 395 -26.68 -68.19 -24.61
C THR A 395 -26.85 -67.13 -23.53
N PHE A 396 -26.07 -66.06 -23.68
CA PHE A 396 -26.03 -64.90 -22.80
C PHE A 396 -26.25 -63.61 -23.57
N THR A 397 -26.79 -62.58 -22.90
CA THR A 397 -27.04 -61.27 -23.51
C THR A 397 -26.44 -60.16 -22.67
N CYS A 398 -25.98 -59.09 -23.33
CA CYS A 398 -25.51 -57.89 -22.64
C CYS A 398 -26.71 -56.95 -22.36
N PRO A 399 -27.08 -56.74 -21.08
CA PRO A 399 -28.24 -55.90 -20.74
C PRO A 399 -28.03 -54.41 -21.04
N TYR A 400 -26.78 -53.98 -21.24
CA TYR A 400 -26.39 -52.59 -21.39
C TYR A 400 -26.19 -52.16 -22.85
N CYS A 401 -26.30 -53.08 -23.81
CA CYS A 401 -26.15 -52.78 -25.24
C CYS A 401 -27.52 -52.66 -25.95
N PRO A 402 -27.68 -51.70 -26.88
CA PRO A 402 -28.95 -51.53 -27.60
C PRO A 402 -29.25 -52.71 -28.52
N LYS A 403 -30.54 -53.01 -28.70
CA LYS A 403 -31.11 -54.17 -29.43
C LYS A 403 -30.73 -54.34 -30.92
N LYS A 404 -29.86 -53.47 -31.45
CA LYS A 404 -29.36 -53.46 -32.84
C LYS A 404 -27.98 -54.15 -33.01
N ARG A 405 -27.36 -54.67 -31.95
CA ARG A 405 -26.11 -55.47 -31.99
C ARG A 405 -26.41 -56.95 -31.74
N LYS A 406 -25.45 -57.85 -32.05
CA LYS A 406 -25.53 -59.31 -31.84
C LYS A 406 -26.14 -59.58 -30.45
N ARG A 407 -27.29 -60.28 -30.41
CA ARG A 407 -28.08 -60.43 -29.18
C ARG A 407 -27.58 -61.59 -28.34
N ASP A 408 -27.25 -62.69 -28.99
CA ASP A 408 -26.85 -63.92 -28.34
C ASP A 408 -25.33 -64.07 -28.41
N TYR A 409 -24.72 -64.08 -27.23
CA TYR A 409 -23.30 -64.32 -27.03
C TYR A 409 -23.13 -65.67 -26.36
N VAL A 410 -22.14 -66.45 -26.80
CA VAL A 410 -21.61 -67.55 -25.96
C VAL A 410 -20.84 -66.93 -24.79
N TYR A 411 -20.75 -67.61 -23.65
CA TYR A 411 -20.11 -67.09 -22.42
C TYR A 411 -18.77 -66.37 -22.68
N ARG A 412 -17.87 -66.98 -23.47
CA ARG A 412 -16.56 -66.41 -23.83
C ARG A 412 -16.69 -65.12 -24.63
N GLU A 413 -17.59 -65.09 -25.61
CA GLU A 413 -17.83 -63.91 -26.45
C GLU A 413 -18.43 -62.75 -25.64
N LEU A 414 -19.32 -63.04 -24.68
CA LEU A 414 -19.90 -62.01 -23.82
C LEU A 414 -18.84 -61.41 -22.88
N LEU A 415 -17.96 -62.27 -22.37
CA LEU A 415 -16.86 -61.86 -21.48
C LEU A 415 -15.88 -60.94 -22.20
N GLU A 416 -15.52 -61.27 -23.45
CA GLU A 416 -14.69 -60.42 -24.31
C GLU A 416 -15.42 -59.13 -24.71
N HIS A 417 -16.71 -59.19 -25.00
CA HIS A 417 -17.54 -58.02 -25.27
C HIS A 417 -17.57 -57.04 -24.08
N ALA A 418 -17.88 -57.53 -22.88
CA ALA A 418 -17.93 -56.74 -21.66
C ALA A 418 -16.56 -56.11 -21.33
N SER A 419 -15.48 -56.88 -21.49
CA SER A 419 -14.11 -56.38 -21.32
C SER A 419 -13.75 -55.32 -22.36
N GLY A 420 -14.04 -55.56 -23.63
CA GLY A 420 -13.71 -54.65 -24.74
C GLY A 420 -14.46 -53.33 -24.68
N VAL A 421 -15.72 -53.33 -24.20
CA VAL A 421 -16.49 -52.11 -23.99
C VAL A 421 -16.03 -51.39 -22.72
N GLY A 422 -15.89 -52.11 -21.60
CA GLY A 422 -15.51 -51.54 -20.31
C GLY A 422 -14.12 -50.92 -20.27
N GLN A 423 -13.16 -51.48 -21.03
CA GLN A 423 -11.77 -51.01 -21.12
C GLN A 423 -11.51 -50.13 -22.35
N SER A 424 -12.56 -49.75 -23.10
CA SER A 424 -12.39 -48.98 -24.34
C SER A 424 -11.80 -47.59 -24.08
N SER A 425 -10.74 -47.24 -24.81
CA SER A 425 -10.16 -45.88 -24.83
C SER A 425 -10.99 -44.87 -25.65
N SER A 426 -12.06 -45.32 -26.32
CA SER A 426 -12.89 -44.45 -27.16
C SER A 426 -13.60 -43.37 -26.34
N GLN A 427 -13.53 -42.13 -26.82
CA GLN A 427 -14.27 -40.98 -26.29
C GLN A 427 -15.75 -40.97 -26.72
N LYS A 428 -16.16 -41.86 -27.65
CA LYS A 428 -17.55 -41.99 -28.09
C LYS A 428 -18.46 -42.73 -27.10
N ARG A 429 -17.89 -43.44 -26.12
CA ARG A 429 -18.61 -44.20 -25.09
C ARG A 429 -18.61 -43.45 -23.77
N SER A 430 -19.75 -43.40 -23.10
CA SER A 430 -19.89 -42.70 -21.81
C SER A 430 -19.15 -43.42 -20.68
N ALA A 431 -18.80 -42.70 -19.62
CA ALA A 431 -18.16 -43.27 -18.44
C ALA A 431 -19.05 -44.31 -17.75
N THR A 432 -20.36 -44.04 -17.73
CA THR A 432 -21.42 -44.91 -17.22
C THR A 432 -21.49 -46.22 -18.01
N GLU A 433 -21.53 -46.14 -19.34
CA GLU A 433 -21.53 -47.32 -20.21
C GLU A 433 -20.30 -48.21 -19.97
N LYS A 434 -19.12 -47.60 -19.77
CA LYS A 434 -17.91 -48.36 -19.43
C LYS A 434 -17.99 -48.99 -18.04
N ALA A 435 -18.55 -48.28 -17.05
CA ALA A 435 -18.75 -48.78 -15.71
C ALA A 435 -19.66 -50.01 -15.68
N ASP A 436 -20.78 -49.95 -16.40
CA ASP A 436 -21.79 -51.02 -16.45
C ASP A 436 -21.24 -52.29 -17.12
N HIS A 437 -20.44 -52.15 -18.17
CA HIS A 437 -19.79 -53.30 -18.82
C HIS A 437 -18.65 -53.88 -17.97
N LEU A 438 -17.95 -53.07 -17.16
CA LEU A 438 -17.00 -53.59 -16.16
C LEU A 438 -17.70 -54.33 -15.02
N ALA A 439 -18.89 -53.87 -14.60
CA ALA A 439 -19.71 -54.56 -13.62
C ALA A 439 -20.21 -55.91 -14.15
N LEU A 440 -20.65 -55.97 -15.41
CA LEU A 440 -21.02 -57.21 -16.10
C LEU A 440 -19.84 -58.20 -16.17
N LEU A 441 -18.65 -57.71 -16.51
CA LEU A 441 -17.44 -58.55 -16.53
C LEU A 441 -17.12 -59.15 -15.15
N LYS A 442 -17.30 -58.36 -14.08
CA LYS A 442 -17.10 -58.80 -12.70
C LYS A 442 -18.11 -59.89 -12.31
N TYR A 443 -19.38 -59.70 -12.69
CA TYR A 443 -20.46 -60.67 -12.49
C TYR A 443 -20.22 -62.00 -13.21
N LEU A 444 -19.89 -61.96 -14.51
CA LEU A 444 -19.62 -63.17 -15.29
C LEU A 444 -18.45 -63.98 -14.71
N LYS A 445 -17.39 -63.33 -14.22
CA LYS A 445 -16.21 -64.02 -13.66
C LYS A 445 -16.43 -64.61 -12.28
N LYS A 446 -17.18 -63.93 -11.41
CA LYS A 446 -17.33 -64.33 -10.00
C LYS A 446 -18.52 -65.25 -9.78
N ASP A 447 -19.64 -64.98 -10.44
CA ASP A 447 -20.93 -65.55 -10.06
C ASP A 447 -21.48 -66.53 -11.12
N VAL A 448 -20.88 -66.59 -12.33
CA VAL A 448 -21.30 -67.51 -13.41
C VAL A 448 -20.32 -68.68 -13.65
N ILE A 449 -19.02 -68.53 -13.37
CA ILE A 449 -18.00 -69.60 -13.60
C ILE A 449 -18.15 -70.80 -12.63
N ASN A 450 -18.85 -70.66 -11.51
CA ASN A 450 -18.90 -71.69 -10.47
C ASN A 450 -19.98 -72.78 -10.66
N ILE A 451 -20.64 -72.87 -11.82
CA ILE A 451 -21.76 -73.81 -12.02
C ILE A 451 -21.33 -75.16 -12.64
N ASP A 452 -20.19 -75.28 -13.33
CA ASP A 452 -19.78 -76.57 -13.91
C ASP A 452 -18.30 -76.92 -13.68
N GLY A 453 -18.06 -77.96 -12.88
CA GLY A 453 -16.74 -78.57 -12.69
C GLY A 453 -16.38 -79.52 -13.85
N PRO A 454 -15.08 -79.70 -14.18
CA PRO A 454 -14.67 -80.53 -15.31
C PRO A 454 -14.78 -82.04 -14.99
N SER A 455 -15.46 -82.78 -15.87
CA SER A 455 -15.56 -84.24 -15.88
C SER A 455 -14.27 -84.91 -16.38
N LYS A 456 -13.90 -86.02 -15.73
CA LYS A 456 -12.73 -86.87 -16.05
C LYS A 456 -12.86 -87.52 -17.44
N PRO A 457 -11.76 -87.75 -18.19
CA PRO A 457 -11.80 -88.60 -19.37
C PRO A 457 -11.82 -90.08 -18.99
N ALA A 458 -12.48 -90.85 -19.85
CA ALA A 458 -12.79 -92.26 -19.74
C ALA A 458 -11.55 -93.17 -19.86
N ASP A 459 -11.66 -94.30 -19.16
CA ASP A 459 -10.73 -95.42 -19.03
C ASP A 459 -10.69 -96.23 -20.34
N ASP A 460 -9.50 -96.37 -20.94
CA ASP A 460 -9.29 -97.16 -22.15
C ASP A 460 -8.64 -98.50 -21.78
N LYS A 461 -9.39 -99.58 -22.02
CA LYS A 461 -9.07 -100.95 -21.58
C LYS A 461 -7.90 -101.51 -22.40
N THR A 462 -6.72 -101.60 -21.79
CA THR A 462 -5.62 -102.43 -22.29
C THR A 462 -5.47 -103.69 -21.42
N HIS A 463 -5.24 -104.82 -22.09
CA HIS A 463 -5.19 -106.17 -21.54
C HIS A 463 -4.50 -106.27 -20.17
N LEU A 464 -5.25 -106.76 -19.19
CA LEU A 464 -4.84 -106.94 -17.80
C LEU A 464 -3.67 -107.95 -17.72
N VAL A 465 -2.45 -107.45 -17.51
CA VAL A 465 -1.36 -108.28 -16.97
C VAL A 465 -1.85 -108.78 -15.61
N ASN A 466 -1.85 -110.10 -15.41
CA ASN A 466 -2.33 -110.69 -14.17
C ASN A 466 -1.53 -110.09 -13.00
N SER A 467 -2.19 -109.36 -12.10
CA SER A 467 -1.53 -108.53 -11.08
C SER A 467 -0.77 -109.36 -10.02
N ASP A 468 -1.07 -110.65 -9.96
CA ASP A 468 -0.40 -111.65 -9.11
C ASP A 468 0.84 -112.26 -9.79
N GLU A 469 1.08 -111.95 -11.06
CA GLU A 469 2.26 -112.42 -11.78
C GLU A 469 3.54 -111.79 -11.21
N GLN A 470 4.51 -112.67 -10.92
CA GLN A 470 5.77 -112.30 -10.30
C GLN A 470 6.86 -112.11 -11.35
N PHE A 471 7.36 -110.88 -11.42
CA PHE A 471 8.39 -110.45 -12.35
C PHE A 471 9.72 -110.30 -11.63
N VAL A 472 10.80 -110.48 -12.39
CA VAL A 472 12.13 -110.10 -11.92
C VAL A 472 12.27 -108.57 -12.03
N TRP A 473 12.61 -107.93 -10.91
CA TRP A 473 12.77 -106.49 -10.78
C TRP A 473 14.22 -106.10 -10.45
N PRO A 474 14.80 -105.10 -11.13
CA PRO A 474 14.27 -104.38 -12.30
C PRO A 474 13.95 -105.27 -13.50
N TRP A 475 13.00 -104.85 -14.35
CA TRP A 475 12.50 -105.66 -15.47
C TRP A 475 13.66 -106.15 -16.34
N THR A 476 13.74 -107.47 -16.54
CA THR A 476 14.89 -108.12 -17.17
C THR A 476 14.44 -109.14 -18.21
N GLY A 477 14.71 -108.91 -19.49
CA GLY A 477 14.57 -109.90 -20.56
C GLY A 477 15.67 -110.95 -20.54
N ILE A 478 15.37 -112.13 -21.04
CA ILE A 478 16.30 -113.24 -21.24
C ILE A 478 16.39 -113.49 -22.75
N VAL A 479 17.61 -113.64 -23.24
CA VAL A 479 17.92 -113.90 -24.65
C VAL A 479 18.80 -115.13 -24.72
N VAL A 480 18.41 -116.14 -25.49
CA VAL A 480 19.14 -117.40 -25.65
C VAL A 480 19.38 -117.70 -27.14
N ASN A 481 20.24 -118.69 -27.40
CA ASN A 481 20.67 -119.09 -28.74
C ASN A 481 21.44 -117.98 -29.48
N ILE A 482 22.22 -117.18 -28.74
CA ILE A 482 23.10 -116.16 -29.32
C ILE A 482 24.27 -116.88 -30.02
N PRO A 483 24.53 -116.62 -31.32
CA PRO A 483 25.63 -117.24 -32.04
C PRO A 483 26.98 -117.01 -31.35
N THR A 484 27.76 -118.07 -31.15
CA THR A 484 29.12 -118.01 -30.60
C THR A 484 30.11 -118.69 -31.53
N ILE A 485 31.26 -118.05 -31.75
CA ILE A 485 32.37 -118.60 -32.54
C ILE A 485 33.39 -119.20 -31.57
N GLN A 486 33.78 -120.46 -31.79
CA GLN A 486 34.90 -121.06 -31.07
C GLN A 486 36.22 -120.56 -31.67
N THR A 487 37.06 -119.99 -30.81
CA THR A 487 38.44 -119.62 -31.14
C THR A 487 39.36 -120.83 -31.01
N GLU A 488 40.53 -120.79 -31.67
CA GLU A 488 41.52 -121.87 -31.68
C GLU A 488 41.96 -122.29 -30.26
N ASP A 489 41.84 -121.39 -29.28
CA ASP A 489 42.15 -121.60 -27.85
C ASP A 489 41.03 -122.30 -27.05
N GLY A 490 39.96 -122.75 -27.71
CA GLY A 490 38.79 -123.39 -27.08
C GLY A 490 37.81 -122.44 -26.40
N ARG A 491 37.99 -121.12 -26.53
CA ARG A 491 37.07 -120.11 -25.97
C ARG A 491 35.96 -119.77 -26.97
N CYS A 492 34.70 -119.80 -26.53
CA CYS A 492 33.58 -119.28 -27.33
C CYS A 492 33.43 -117.76 -27.14
N VAL A 493 33.47 -117.00 -28.24
CA VAL A 493 33.23 -115.55 -28.28
C VAL A 493 31.93 -115.29 -29.03
N GLY A 494 31.00 -114.54 -28.41
CA GLY A 494 29.73 -114.12 -29.01
C GLY A 494 29.69 -112.64 -29.36
N GLN A 495 28.62 -112.22 -30.03
CA GLN A 495 28.39 -110.79 -30.33
C GLN A 495 28.33 -109.97 -29.02
N SER A 496 28.93 -108.77 -29.03
CA SER A 496 28.94 -107.88 -27.85
C SER A 496 27.51 -107.51 -27.45
N GLY A 497 27.21 -107.55 -26.14
CA GLY A 497 25.93 -107.08 -25.60
C GLY A 497 25.60 -105.63 -25.99
N ALA A 498 26.60 -104.78 -26.24
CA ALA A 498 26.36 -103.43 -26.73
C ALA A 498 25.68 -103.40 -28.11
N MET A 499 26.05 -104.31 -29.01
CA MET A 499 25.44 -104.40 -30.34
C MET A 499 23.99 -104.87 -30.26
N LEU A 500 23.71 -105.91 -29.47
CA LEU A 500 22.34 -106.39 -29.23
C LEU A 500 21.46 -105.31 -28.59
N ARG A 501 22.02 -104.54 -27.65
CA ARG A 501 21.32 -103.41 -27.05
C ARG A 501 20.94 -102.35 -28.08
N ASP A 502 21.86 -102.00 -28.98
CA ASP A 502 21.62 -100.94 -29.96
C ASP A 502 20.63 -101.41 -31.06
N GLU A 503 20.64 -102.71 -31.40
CA GLU A 503 19.60 -103.33 -32.22
C GLU A 503 18.22 -103.29 -31.52
N TYR A 504 18.14 -103.66 -30.24
CA TYR A 504 16.88 -103.57 -29.50
C TYR A 504 16.39 -102.13 -29.33
N LYS A 505 17.28 -101.14 -29.29
CA LYS A 505 16.90 -99.73 -29.34
C LYS A 505 16.33 -99.35 -30.70
N SER A 506 16.93 -99.79 -31.81
CA SER A 506 16.39 -99.48 -33.15
C SER A 506 15.03 -100.14 -33.40
N ARG A 507 14.76 -101.29 -32.75
CA ARG A 507 13.44 -101.95 -32.73
C ARG A 507 12.44 -101.32 -31.76
N GLY A 508 12.82 -100.29 -31.00
CA GLY A 508 11.94 -99.56 -30.10
C GLY A 508 11.71 -100.22 -28.73
N PHE A 509 12.52 -101.20 -28.34
CA PHE A 509 12.45 -101.85 -27.02
C PHE A 509 13.25 -101.12 -25.93
N ASN A 510 14.04 -100.11 -26.29
CA ASN A 510 14.75 -99.21 -25.36
C ASN A 510 15.45 -99.86 -24.13
N PRO A 511 16.20 -100.97 -24.27
CA PRO A 511 16.86 -101.56 -23.12
C PRO A 511 17.96 -100.63 -22.58
N ARG A 512 18.08 -100.60 -21.25
CA ARG A 512 19.13 -99.88 -20.54
C ARG A 512 20.48 -100.56 -20.76
N ARG A 513 20.54 -101.89 -20.74
CA ARG A 513 21.77 -102.67 -20.89
C ARG A 513 21.48 -104.09 -21.38
N VAL A 514 22.44 -104.71 -22.08
CA VAL A 514 22.40 -106.15 -22.39
C VAL A 514 23.70 -106.77 -21.90
N CYS A 515 23.60 -107.79 -21.05
CA CYS A 515 24.70 -108.45 -20.36
C CYS A 515 24.78 -109.91 -20.79
N ALA A 516 25.81 -110.26 -21.58
CA ALA A 516 26.14 -111.65 -21.90
C ALA A 516 26.50 -112.44 -20.63
N LEU A 517 26.05 -113.69 -20.55
CA LEU A 517 26.35 -114.62 -19.46
C LEU A 517 27.53 -115.52 -19.83
N TRP A 518 28.39 -115.81 -18.85
CA TRP A 518 29.67 -116.52 -19.04
C TRP A 518 29.81 -117.68 -18.04
N SER A 519 30.10 -118.89 -18.52
CA SER A 519 30.45 -120.05 -17.68
C SER A 519 31.91 -120.43 -17.89
N SER A 520 32.73 -120.42 -16.84
CA SER A 520 34.11 -120.94 -16.86
C SER A 520 34.96 -120.43 -18.05
N GLN A 521 34.87 -119.12 -18.36
CA GLN A 521 35.55 -118.42 -19.45
C GLN A 521 35.01 -118.68 -20.88
N VAL A 522 33.82 -119.29 -21.00
CA VAL A 522 33.12 -119.53 -22.26
C VAL A 522 31.81 -118.74 -22.29
N HIS A 523 31.52 -118.02 -23.39
CA HIS A 523 30.25 -117.33 -23.58
C HIS A 523 29.10 -118.35 -23.66
N SER A 524 28.09 -118.24 -22.80
CA SER A 524 27.06 -119.27 -22.62
C SER A 524 25.93 -119.24 -23.65
N GLY A 525 26.12 -118.49 -24.75
CA GLY A 525 25.08 -118.26 -25.78
C GLY A 525 23.82 -117.56 -25.26
N THR A 526 23.90 -116.91 -24.08
CA THR A 526 22.76 -116.33 -23.37
C THR A 526 23.09 -114.92 -22.88
N ALA A 527 22.13 -114.01 -22.89
CA ALA A 527 22.26 -112.67 -22.34
C ALA A 527 21.02 -112.24 -21.56
N LEU A 528 21.22 -111.31 -20.62
CA LEU A 528 20.15 -110.63 -19.89
C LEU A 528 19.97 -109.21 -20.43
N VAL A 529 18.73 -108.83 -20.73
CA VAL A 529 18.36 -107.51 -21.24
C VAL A 529 17.73 -106.72 -20.10
N GLU A 530 18.40 -105.69 -19.61
CA GLU A 530 17.90 -104.85 -18.52
C GLU A 530 17.10 -103.67 -19.07
N PHE A 531 15.88 -103.47 -18.56
CA PHE A 531 15.03 -102.32 -18.90
C PHE A 531 15.00 -101.28 -17.76
N ASN A 532 14.33 -100.15 -18.00
CA ASN A 532 14.19 -99.09 -16.99
C ASN A 532 13.35 -99.54 -15.80
N ASN A 533 13.70 -99.09 -14.59
CA ASN A 533 13.01 -99.43 -13.35
C ASN A 533 11.72 -98.62 -13.14
N ASN A 534 10.99 -98.26 -14.20
CA ASN A 534 9.74 -97.50 -14.12
C ASN A 534 8.65 -98.19 -14.95
N TRP A 535 7.44 -97.64 -14.93
CA TRP A 535 6.31 -98.19 -15.68
C TRP A 535 6.55 -98.19 -17.20
N LEU A 536 7.30 -97.22 -17.72
CA LEU A 536 7.71 -97.20 -19.13
C LEU A 536 8.66 -98.37 -19.46
N GLY A 537 9.60 -98.68 -18.57
CA GLY A 537 10.48 -99.82 -18.73
C GLY A 537 9.76 -101.17 -18.64
N LEU A 538 8.61 -101.25 -17.96
CA LEU A 538 7.75 -102.45 -17.99
C LEU A 538 7.13 -102.61 -19.37
N ASP A 539 6.59 -101.52 -19.92
CA ASP A 539 5.97 -101.51 -21.24
C ASP A 539 6.98 -101.87 -22.33
N ASP A 540 8.18 -101.28 -22.28
CA ASP A 540 9.32 -101.63 -23.15
C ASP A 540 9.66 -103.13 -23.07
N ALA A 541 9.71 -103.67 -21.85
CA ALA A 541 10.03 -105.08 -21.59
C ALA A 541 8.94 -106.04 -22.08
N LEU A 542 7.67 -105.68 -21.93
CA LEU A 542 6.52 -106.45 -22.42
C LEU A 542 6.38 -106.39 -23.94
N ARG A 543 6.79 -105.28 -24.57
CA ARG A 543 6.89 -105.17 -26.04
C ARG A 543 7.98 -106.07 -26.58
N PHE A 544 9.13 -106.11 -25.92
CA PHE A 544 10.21 -107.02 -26.24
C PHE A 544 9.76 -108.48 -26.18
N GLU A 545 9.12 -108.92 -25.10
CA GLU A 545 8.59 -110.28 -24.97
C GLU A 545 7.57 -110.62 -26.07
N ARG A 546 6.57 -109.74 -26.27
CA ARG A 546 5.53 -109.95 -27.29
C ARG A 546 6.10 -110.05 -28.71
N ALA A 547 7.13 -109.27 -29.04
CA ALA A 547 7.74 -109.33 -30.37
C ALA A 547 8.34 -110.72 -30.64
N TYR A 548 9.07 -111.28 -29.69
CA TYR A 548 9.66 -112.62 -29.82
C TYR A 548 8.62 -113.74 -29.74
N GLU A 549 7.55 -113.57 -28.96
CA GLU A 549 6.42 -114.51 -28.97
C GLU A 549 5.68 -114.53 -30.32
N LEU A 550 5.47 -113.37 -30.95
CA LEU A 550 4.82 -113.26 -32.27
C LEU A 550 5.68 -113.86 -33.40
N ASP A 551 7.00 -113.76 -33.27
CA ASP A 551 7.95 -114.35 -34.22
C ASP A 551 8.16 -115.87 -34.00
N HIS A 552 7.38 -116.51 -33.12
CA HIS A 552 7.56 -117.92 -32.70
C HIS A 552 8.95 -118.23 -32.12
N HIS A 553 9.57 -117.21 -31.52
CA HIS A 553 10.88 -117.25 -30.89
C HIS A 553 10.77 -116.98 -29.38
N GLY A 554 9.62 -117.29 -28.78
CA GLY A 554 9.35 -117.11 -27.37
C GLY A 554 9.88 -118.24 -26.49
N LYS A 555 9.66 -118.15 -25.18
CA LYS A 555 10.09 -119.17 -24.22
C LYS A 555 9.50 -120.55 -24.52
N LYS A 556 8.22 -120.60 -24.91
CA LYS A 556 7.52 -121.86 -25.21
C LYS A 556 8.14 -122.57 -26.41
N ASP A 557 8.47 -121.80 -27.45
CA ASP A 557 9.11 -122.30 -28.66
C ASP A 557 10.55 -122.77 -28.39
N TRP A 558 11.27 -122.04 -27.52
CA TRP A 558 12.60 -122.48 -27.06
C TRP A 558 12.57 -123.79 -26.26
N LEU A 559 11.48 -124.10 -25.56
CA LEU A 559 11.37 -125.32 -24.76
C LEU A 559 10.73 -126.50 -25.51
N ALA A 560 10.22 -126.28 -26.74
CA ALA A 560 9.66 -127.35 -27.56
C ALA A 560 10.76 -128.31 -28.07
N ASN A 561 10.42 -129.60 -28.20
CA ASN A 561 11.27 -130.65 -28.77
C ASN A 561 11.06 -130.72 -30.29
N THR A 562 11.77 -129.85 -31.02
CA THR A 562 11.88 -129.84 -32.49
C THR A 562 13.36 -129.96 -32.88
N GLU A 563 13.65 -130.67 -33.97
CA GLU A 563 15.03 -131.11 -34.28
C GLU A 563 15.98 -129.99 -34.75
N LEU A 564 15.47 -128.79 -35.09
CA LEU A 564 16.31 -127.65 -35.52
C LEU A 564 15.77 -126.31 -35.00
N LYS A 565 16.57 -125.58 -34.19
CA LYS A 565 16.26 -124.22 -33.68
C LYS A 565 17.16 -123.19 -34.35
N TYR A 566 16.55 -122.23 -35.04
CA TYR A 566 17.26 -121.15 -35.75
C TYR A 566 16.99 -119.79 -35.10
N GLY A 567 17.99 -118.91 -35.12
CA GLY A 567 17.86 -117.54 -34.62
C GLY A 567 17.79 -117.42 -33.09
N ILE A 568 17.66 -116.17 -32.64
CA ILE A 568 17.65 -115.80 -31.22
C ILE A 568 16.24 -115.97 -30.65
N TYR A 569 16.15 -116.50 -29.43
CA TYR A 569 14.89 -116.62 -28.68
C TYR A 569 14.92 -115.70 -27.47
N ALA A 570 13.78 -115.08 -27.14
CA ALA A 570 13.73 -114.19 -26.00
C ALA A 570 12.36 -114.10 -25.32
N TRP A 571 12.38 -113.77 -24.03
CA TRP A 571 11.20 -113.56 -23.21
C TRP A 571 11.53 -112.69 -22.00
N LEU A 572 10.54 -112.23 -21.25
CA LEU A 572 10.75 -111.43 -20.05
C LEU A 572 10.86 -112.35 -18.82
N ALA A 573 11.88 -112.14 -17.99
CA ALA A 573 12.17 -113.03 -16.86
C ALA A 573 11.03 -113.02 -15.84
N ARG A 574 10.50 -114.21 -15.55
CA ARG A 574 9.50 -114.45 -14.51
C ARG A 574 10.10 -115.22 -13.33
N VAL A 575 9.29 -115.42 -12.29
CA VAL A 575 9.67 -116.25 -11.13
C VAL A 575 10.14 -117.66 -11.52
N SER A 576 9.64 -118.22 -12.62
CA SER A 576 10.09 -119.53 -13.10
C SER A 576 11.56 -119.49 -13.53
N ASP A 577 11.99 -118.46 -14.26
CA ASP A 577 13.39 -118.27 -14.67
C ASP A 577 14.30 -117.97 -13.48
N TYR A 578 13.81 -117.16 -12.54
CA TYR A 578 14.52 -116.82 -11.30
C TYR A 578 14.85 -118.05 -10.45
N LYS A 579 13.98 -119.07 -10.46
CA LYS A 579 14.12 -120.30 -9.68
C LYS A 579 14.92 -121.41 -10.38
N LEU A 580 15.25 -121.26 -11.67
CA LEU A 580 16.02 -122.28 -12.38
C LEU A 580 17.40 -122.48 -11.75
N ASN A 581 17.85 -123.74 -11.68
CA ASN A 581 19.19 -124.08 -11.23
C ASN A 581 20.16 -124.12 -12.40
N ASN A 582 20.28 -123.00 -13.10
CA ASN A 582 21.19 -122.79 -14.22
C ASN A 582 21.84 -121.39 -14.13
N ILE A 583 22.70 -121.08 -15.10
CA ILE A 583 23.42 -119.80 -15.13
C ILE A 583 22.47 -118.59 -15.15
N ILE A 584 21.29 -118.71 -15.78
CA ILE A 584 20.29 -117.64 -15.86
C ILE A 584 19.71 -117.38 -14.46
N GLY A 585 19.18 -118.42 -13.81
CA GLY A 585 18.59 -118.28 -12.48
C GLY A 585 19.58 -117.85 -11.42
N GLU A 586 20.84 -118.31 -11.46
CA GLU A 586 21.88 -117.86 -10.54
C GLU A 586 22.20 -116.37 -10.69
N GLN A 587 22.31 -115.89 -11.93
CA GLN A 587 22.60 -114.48 -12.22
C GLN A 587 21.42 -113.57 -11.88
N LEU A 588 20.19 -114.03 -12.12
CA LEU A 588 18.98 -113.31 -11.70
C LEU A 588 18.92 -113.18 -10.17
N ARG A 589 19.19 -114.26 -9.42
CA ARG A 589 19.22 -114.23 -7.94
C ARG A 589 20.29 -113.31 -7.36
N LYS A 590 21.46 -113.21 -8.01
CA LYS A 590 22.56 -112.34 -7.55
C LYS A 590 22.25 -110.86 -7.70
N MET A 591 21.47 -110.48 -8.71
CA MET A 591 21.36 -109.09 -9.13
C MET A 591 19.95 -108.50 -9.05
N ARG A 592 18.92 -109.31 -8.77
CA ARG A 592 17.51 -108.92 -8.88
C ARG A 592 16.64 -109.52 -7.79
N ASP A 593 15.53 -108.86 -7.54
CA ASP A 593 14.46 -109.35 -6.66
C ASP A 593 13.25 -109.79 -7.49
N VAL A 594 12.35 -110.57 -6.90
CA VAL A 594 11.06 -110.89 -7.51
C VAL A 594 10.00 -109.98 -6.89
N ARG A 595 9.27 -109.25 -7.72
CA ARG A 595 8.20 -108.33 -7.30
C ARG A 595 6.93 -108.53 -8.13
N THR A 596 5.79 -108.24 -7.51
CA THR A 596 4.50 -108.13 -8.20
C THR A 596 4.22 -106.68 -8.59
N ILE A 597 3.42 -106.46 -9.64
CA ILE A 597 2.99 -105.12 -10.07
C ILE A 597 2.23 -104.41 -8.93
N ASN A 598 1.37 -105.10 -8.19
CA ASN A 598 0.61 -104.55 -7.06
C ASN A 598 1.51 -103.93 -5.98
N GLN A 599 2.56 -104.64 -5.55
CA GLN A 599 3.51 -104.13 -4.56
C GLN A 599 4.20 -102.84 -5.02
N LEU A 600 4.59 -102.75 -6.30
CA LEU A 600 5.22 -101.55 -6.86
C LEU A 600 4.23 -100.37 -6.97
N MET A 601 2.97 -100.65 -7.34
CA MET A 601 1.90 -99.64 -7.38
C MET A 601 1.59 -99.08 -5.99
N GLU A 602 1.46 -99.96 -4.99
CA GLU A 602 1.21 -99.54 -3.61
C GLU A 602 2.36 -98.72 -3.02
N GLU A 603 3.61 -99.11 -3.27
CA GLU A 603 4.78 -98.36 -2.81
C GLU A 603 4.81 -96.94 -3.41
N GLU A 604 4.47 -96.80 -4.69
CA GLU A 604 4.41 -95.49 -5.35
C GLU A 604 3.22 -94.66 -4.85
N ALA A 605 2.05 -95.27 -4.68
CA ALA A 605 0.87 -94.61 -4.10
C ALA A 605 1.17 -94.06 -2.70
N ARG A 606 1.81 -94.84 -1.81
CA ARG A 606 2.21 -94.39 -0.47
C ARG A 606 3.16 -93.19 -0.50
N LYS A 607 4.08 -93.13 -1.48
CA LYS A 607 4.99 -91.98 -1.65
C LYS A 607 4.22 -90.73 -2.08
N GLN A 608 3.28 -90.88 -3.02
CA GLN A 608 2.43 -89.79 -3.48
C GLN A 608 1.52 -89.27 -2.35
N ASP A 609 0.89 -90.16 -1.59
CA ASP A 609 0.03 -89.80 -0.46
C ASP A 609 0.80 -89.01 0.60
N LYS A 610 2.04 -89.43 0.91
CA LYS A 610 2.92 -88.71 1.84
C LYS A 610 3.26 -87.30 1.31
N LEU A 611 3.50 -87.16 0.01
CA LEU A 611 3.76 -85.86 -0.61
C LEU A 611 2.52 -84.96 -0.53
N VAL A 612 1.35 -85.49 -0.89
CA VAL A 612 0.07 -84.77 -0.82
C VAL A 612 -0.19 -84.31 0.61
N LEU A 613 -0.03 -85.19 1.60
CA LEU A 613 -0.22 -84.85 3.02
C LEU A 613 0.68 -83.70 3.47
N ASN A 614 1.97 -83.73 3.12
CA ASN A 614 2.92 -82.66 3.45
C ASN A 614 2.53 -81.32 2.79
N LEU A 615 2.09 -81.36 1.53
CA LEU A 615 1.64 -80.17 0.80
C LEU A 615 0.35 -79.62 1.41
N THR A 616 -0.62 -80.47 1.73
CA THR A 616 -1.87 -80.08 2.38
C THR A 616 -1.61 -79.41 3.73
N ASN A 617 -0.72 -79.97 4.55
CA ASN A 617 -0.33 -79.35 5.82
C ASN A 617 0.31 -77.97 5.61
N THR A 618 1.17 -77.83 4.60
CA THR A 618 1.80 -76.54 4.25
C THR A 618 0.75 -75.51 3.80
N ILE A 619 -0.22 -75.92 2.99
CA ILE A 619 -1.32 -75.06 2.53
C ILE A 619 -2.17 -74.63 3.73
N GLN A 620 -2.49 -75.54 4.65
CA GLN A 620 -3.27 -75.22 5.85
C GLN A 620 -2.57 -74.18 6.73
N VAL A 621 -1.26 -74.33 6.98
CA VAL A 621 -0.47 -73.35 7.75
C VAL A 621 -0.47 -71.99 7.07
N LYS A 622 -0.23 -71.93 5.75
CA LYS A 622 -0.25 -70.67 5.00
C LYS A 622 -1.63 -70.01 4.99
N ASN A 623 -2.69 -70.80 4.87
CA ASN A 623 -4.06 -70.28 4.94
C ASN A 623 -4.38 -69.71 6.33
N LYS A 624 -3.87 -70.31 7.41
CA LYS A 624 -4.01 -69.77 8.77
C LYS A 624 -3.30 -68.42 8.90
N LEU A 625 -2.06 -68.31 8.44
CA LEU A 625 -1.29 -67.05 8.44
C LEU A 625 -1.98 -65.96 7.61
N LEU A 626 -2.58 -66.32 6.47
CA LEU A 626 -3.33 -65.38 5.64
C LEU A 626 -4.54 -64.80 6.39
N LYS A 627 -5.30 -65.65 7.10
CA LYS A 627 -6.43 -65.20 7.93
C LYS A 627 -5.98 -64.28 9.07
N GLU A 628 -4.86 -64.59 9.73
CA GLU A 628 -4.30 -63.74 10.79
C GLU A 628 -3.90 -62.36 10.24
N MET A 629 -3.27 -62.31 9.06
CA MET A 629 -2.93 -61.06 8.39
C MET A 629 -4.16 -60.26 7.97
N GLU A 630 -5.24 -60.91 7.52
CA GLU A 630 -6.50 -60.28 7.17
C GLU A 630 -7.15 -59.60 8.39
N VAL A 631 -7.14 -60.27 9.54
CA VAL A 631 -7.60 -59.69 10.82
C VAL A 631 -6.75 -58.47 11.19
N GLN A 632 -5.42 -58.57 11.16
CA GLN A 632 -4.54 -57.43 11.46
C GLN A 632 -4.77 -56.24 10.52
N TYR A 633 -4.98 -56.50 9.23
CA TYR A 633 -5.29 -55.46 8.25
C TYR A 633 -6.63 -54.77 8.57
N SER A 634 -7.64 -55.54 8.95
CA SER A 634 -8.94 -54.99 9.34
C SER A 634 -8.84 -54.11 10.60
N GLU A 635 -8.10 -54.55 11.62
CA GLU A 635 -7.86 -53.78 12.84
C GLU A 635 -7.09 -52.49 12.55
N ALA A 636 -6.06 -52.54 11.70
CA ALA A 636 -5.31 -51.37 11.31
C ALA A 636 -6.17 -50.36 10.56
N THR A 637 -7.07 -50.83 9.68
CA THR A 637 -8.01 -49.99 8.95
C THR A 637 -8.97 -49.28 9.89
N ILE A 638 -9.54 -49.98 10.87
CA ILE A 638 -10.43 -49.37 11.89
C ILE A 638 -9.69 -48.31 12.70
N LYS A 639 -8.43 -48.58 13.10
CA LYS A 639 -7.61 -47.60 13.83
C LYS A 639 -7.36 -46.33 13.01
N ILE A 640 -7.08 -46.48 11.71
CA ILE A 640 -6.91 -45.36 10.78
C ILE A 640 -8.22 -44.56 10.69
N ASP A 641 -9.37 -45.20 10.54
CA ASP A 641 -10.66 -44.53 10.46
C ASP A 641 -10.99 -43.71 11.72
N VAL A 642 -10.68 -44.25 12.91
CA VAL A 642 -10.83 -43.52 14.19
C VAL A 642 -9.97 -42.25 14.19
N VAL A 643 -8.69 -42.36 13.84
CA VAL A 643 -7.77 -41.21 13.82
C VAL A 643 -8.19 -40.19 12.75
N MET A 644 -8.63 -40.63 11.57
CA MET A 644 -9.17 -39.73 10.55
C MET A 644 -10.39 -38.96 11.07
N GLY A 645 -11.30 -39.64 11.78
CA GLY A 645 -12.45 -38.99 12.42
C GLY A 645 -12.07 -37.94 13.47
N GLU A 646 -11.01 -38.17 14.24
CA GLU A 646 -10.46 -37.18 15.17
C GLU A 646 -9.83 -35.98 14.46
N ILE A 647 -9.06 -36.22 13.39
CA ILE A 647 -8.49 -35.17 12.54
C ILE A 647 -9.59 -34.30 11.94
N ASP A 648 -10.67 -34.90 11.43
CA ASP A 648 -11.81 -34.18 10.86
C ASP A 648 -12.53 -33.32 11.92
N LYS A 649 -12.74 -33.86 13.12
CA LYS A 649 -13.31 -33.10 14.26
C LYS A 649 -12.44 -31.91 14.64
N LEU A 650 -11.13 -32.11 14.79
CA LEU A 650 -10.19 -31.05 15.13
C LEU A 650 -10.12 -29.98 14.03
N THR A 651 -10.07 -30.40 12.76
CA THR A 651 -10.07 -29.50 11.61
C THR A 651 -11.33 -28.64 11.59
N LYS A 652 -12.50 -29.26 11.80
CA LYS A 652 -13.78 -28.55 11.86
C LYS A 652 -13.83 -27.55 13.02
N SER A 653 -13.39 -27.94 14.22
CA SER A 653 -13.33 -27.05 15.39
C SER A 653 -12.40 -25.86 15.14
N HIS A 654 -11.21 -26.11 14.60
CA HIS A 654 -10.25 -25.06 14.25
C HIS A 654 -10.84 -24.10 13.20
N ASP A 655 -11.50 -24.62 12.17
CA ASP A 655 -12.13 -23.79 11.14
C ASP A 655 -13.26 -22.91 11.71
N GLU A 656 -14.04 -23.43 12.66
CA GLU A 656 -15.07 -22.67 13.37
C GLU A 656 -14.47 -21.57 14.25
N GLU A 657 -13.39 -21.86 14.98
CA GLU A 657 -12.66 -20.84 15.76
C GLU A 657 -12.04 -19.77 14.86
N MET A 658 -11.44 -20.16 13.74
CA MET A 658 -10.89 -19.22 12.77
C MET A 658 -11.98 -18.31 12.19
N LYS A 659 -13.18 -18.83 11.92
CA LYS A 659 -14.34 -18.01 11.50
C LYS A 659 -14.75 -17.04 12.61
N LYS A 660 -14.81 -17.48 13.87
CA LYS A 660 -15.11 -16.62 15.02
C LYS A 660 -14.10 -15.48 15.14
N ILE A 661 -12.80 -15.79 15.11
CA ILE A 661 -11.70 -14.80 15.16
C ILE A 661 -11.79 -13.82 13.98
N GLN A 662 -12.05 -14.31 12.77
CA GLN A 662 -12.20 -13.43 11.60
C GLN A 662 -13.43 -12.52 11.73
N SER A 663 -14.55 -13.05 12.23
CA SER A 663 -15.77 -12.28 12.42
C SER A 663 -15.62 -11.19 13.49
N SER A 664 -14.98 -11.52 14.61
CA SER A 664 -14.71 -10.55 15.69
C SER A 664 -13.71 -9.48 15.23
N ALA A 665 -12.67 -9.86 14.49
CA ALA A 665 -11.72 -8.90 13.90
C ALA A 665 -12.42 -7.96 12.90
N ARG A 666 -13.29 -8.47 12.02
CA ARG A 666 -14.07 -7.63 11.09
C ARG A 666 -14.97 -6.66 11.84
N GLN A 667 -15.67 -7.12 12.87
CA GLN A 667 -16.54 -6.27 13.69
C GLN A 667 -15.75 -5.19 14.43
N TYR A 668 -14.59 -5.54 14.99
CA TYR A 668 -13.69 -4.59 15.63
C TYR A 668 -13.24 -3.48 14.67
N PHE A 669 -12.79 -3.84 13.47
CA PHE A 669 -12.41 -2.85 12.48
C PHE A 669 -13.60 -2.01 12.01
N GLN A 670 -14.78 -2.61 11.83
CA GLN A 670 -16.00 -1.87 11.48
C GLN A 670 -16.33 -0.81 12.54
N ASN A 671 -16.21 -1.15 13.82
CA ASN A 671 -16.44 -0.22 14.93
C ASN A 671 -15.41 0.91 14.98
N ILE A 672 -14.14 0.61 14.67
CA ILE A 672 -13.10 1.64 14.55
C ILE A 672 -13.42 2.60 13.39
N PHE A 673 -13.80 2.08 12.24
CA PHE A 673 -14.11 2.90 11.07
C PHE A 673 -15.34 3.78 11.32
N SER A 674 -16.42 3.24 11.88
CA SER A 674 -17.60 4.03 12.22
C SER A 674 -17.28 5.09 13.30
N GLY A 675 -16.44 4.75 14.28
CA GLY A 675 -15.93 5.70 15.27
C GLY A 675 -15.14 6.85 14.63
N HIS A 676 -14.22 6.53 13.71
CA HIS A 676 -13.45 7.54 12.97
C HIS A 676 -14.33 8.42 12.08
N GLU A 677 -15.31 7.84 11.40
CA GLU A 677 -16.25 8.58 10.56
C GLU A 677 -17.08 9.57 11.40
N ARG A 678 -17.57 9.14 12.56
CA ARG A 678 -18.27 10.03 13.51
C ARG A 678 -17.37 11.17 13.99
N LEU A 679 -16.14 10.88 14.40
CA LEU A 679 -15.18 11.90 14.84
C LEU A 679 -14.82 12.87 13.71
N LYS A 680 -14.69 12.36 12.47
CA LYS A 680 -14.46 13.19 11.29
C LYS A 680 -15.61 14.17 11.07
N LEU A 681 -16.86 13.70 11.12
CA LEU A 681 -18.04 14.55 10.98
C LEU A 681 -18.11 15.60 12.11
N GLN A 682 -17.76 15.23 13.35
CA GLN A 682 -17.67 16.18 14.46
C GLN A 682 -16.61 17.26 14.23
N LEU A 683 -15.42 16.88 13.75
CA LEU A 683 -14.35 17.82 13.43
C LEU A 683 -14.72 18.74 12.27
N GLU A 684 -15.39 18.21 11.24
CA GLU A 684 -15.89 19.02 10.12
C GLU A 684 -16.94 20.03 10.60
N SER A 685 -17.86 19.62 11.47
CA SER A 685 -18.84 20.51 12.10
C SER A 685 -18.20 21.59 12.97
N GLN A 686 -17.21 21.24 13.79
CA GLN A 686 -16.50 22.23 14.61
C GLN A 686 -15.71 23.21 13.75
N LYS A 687 -15.11 22.72 12.66
CA LYS A 687 -14.38 23.57 11.72
C LYS A 687 -15.30 24.58 11.05
N THR A 688 -16.50 24.18 10.62
CA THR A 688 -17.46 25.12 10.02
C THR A 688 -17.98 26.14 11.03
N GLU A 689 -18.24 25.73 12.28
CA GLU A 689 -18.63 26.65 13.35
C GLU A 689 -17.54 27.70 13.63
N LEU A 690 -16.28 27.28 13.72
CA LEU A 690 -15.15 28.19 13.91
C LEU A 690 -14.95 29.13 12.73
N GLU A 691 -15.16 28.66 11.50
CA GLU A 691 -15.08 29.49 10.30
C GLU A 691 -16.17 30.57 10.32
N LEU A 692 -17.40 30.23 10.70
CA LEU A 692 -18.49 31.19 10.85
C LEU A 692 -18.18 32.22 11.94
N ARG A 693 -17.67 31.78 13.09
CA ARG A 693 -17.22 32.69 14.15
C ARG A 693 -16.09 33.62 13.68
N ARG A 694 -15.14 33.13 12.88
CA ARG A 694 -14.07 33.96 12.31
C ARG A 694 -14.66 35.09 11.46
N ILE A 695 -15.57 34.75 10.54
CA ILE A 695 -16.22 35.74 9.66
C ILE A 695 -17.01 36.76 10.48
N GLU A 696 -17.70 36.33 11.53
CA GLU A 696 -18.44 37.23 12.41
C GLU A 696 -17.51 38.17 13.20
N LEU A 697 -16.38 37.68 13.71
CA LEU A 697 -15.37 38.50 14.37
C LEU A 697 -14.73 39.51 13.42
N GLU A 698 -14.43 39.12 12.20
CA GLU A 698 -13.89 40.00 11.15
C GLU A 698 -14.87 41.14 10.84
N LYS A 699 -16.18 40.84 10.76
CA LYS A 699 -17.23 41.87 10.62
C LYS A 699 -17.28 42.82 11.82
N ARG A 700 -17.19 42.28 13.05
CA ARG A 700 -17.15 43.10 14.28
C ARG A 700 -15.92 43.99 14.33
N GLU A 701 -14.76 43.46 13.95
CA GLU A 701 -13.51 44.21 13.93
C GLU A 701 -13.54 45.35 12.91
N ALA A 702 -14.02 45.09 11.69
CA ALA A 702 -14.22 46.12 10.67
C ALA A 702 -15.20 47.22 11.12
N HIS A 703 -16.30 46.84 11.80
CA HIS A 703 -17.23 47.81 12.36
C HIS A 703 -16.57 48.66 13.46
N ASN A 704 -15.86 48.03 14.40
CA ASN A 704 -15.16 48.73 15.47
C ASN A 704 -14.06 49.65 14.95
N GLU A 705 -13.35 49.26 13.88
CA GLU A 705 -12.35 50.10 13.23
C GLU A 705 -12.99 51.31 12.54
N SER A 706 -14.15 51.12 11.88
CA SER A 706 -14.93 52.22 11.33
C SER A 706 -15.41 53.20 12.41
N GLU A 707 -15.95 52.70 13.53
CA GLU A 707 -16.40 53.55 14.64
C GLU A 707 -15.23 54.28 15.30
N ARG A 708 -14.08 53.62 15.49
CA ARG A 708 -12.86 54.29 15.98
C ARG A 708 -12.40 55.40 15.05
N LYS A 709 -12.48 55.19 13.75
CA LYS A 709 -12.13 56.21 12.76
C LYS A 709 -13.08 57.41 12.85
N LYS A 710 -14.40 57.18 12.91
CA LYS A 710 -15.40 58.24 13.10
C LYS A 710 -15.17 59.03 14.38
N LEU A 711 -14.93 58.33 15.50
CA LEU A 711 -14.68 58.99 16.77
C LEU A 711 -13.41 59.83 16.73
N LYS A 712 -12.36 59.36 16.05
CA LYS A 712 -11.14 60.13 15.85
C LYS A 712 -11.39 61.39 15.02
N GLU A 713 -12.13 61.28 13.92
CA GLU A 713 -12.54 62.42 13.08
C GLU A 713 -13.36 63.43 13.89
N GLU A 714 -14.29 62.98 14.73
CA GLU A 714 -15.11 63.84 15.61
C GLU A 714 -14.26 64.55 16.67
N ILE A 715 -13.28 63.87 17.28
CA ILE A 715 -12.34 64.49 18.22
C ILE A 715 -11.50 65.57 17.53
N GLU A 716 -10.99 65.30 16.33
CA GLU A 716 -10.23 66.27 15.54
C GLU A 716 -11.10 67.48 15.15
N GLU A 717 -12.33 67.26 14.71
CA GLU A 717 -13.29 68.32 14.39
C GLU A 717 -13.62 69.17 15.63
N ASN A 718 -13.88 68.54 16.77
CA ASN A 718 -14.14 69.24 18.02
C ASN A 718 -12.91 70.02 18.51
N ALA A 719 -11.70 69.50 18.33
CA ALA A 719 -10.47 70.23 18.63
C ALA A 719 -10.34 71.48 17.75
N MET A 720 -10.64 71.39 16.45
CA MET A 720 -10.64 72.54 15.54
C MET A 720 -11.70 73.57 15.93
N LYS A 721 -12.94 73.13 16.22
CA LYS A 721 -14.01 74.02 16.71
C LYS A 721 -13.60 74.73 17.99
N ASN A 722 -13.01 74.01 18.94
CA ASN A 722 -12.57 74.59 20.21
C ASN A 722 -11.43 75.59 20.02
N SER A 723 -10.46 75.31 19.13
CA SER A 723 -9.42 76.28 18.77
C SER A 723 -10.01 77.54 18.12
N SER A 724 -10.99 77.38 17.23
CA SER A 724 -11.70 78.50 16.61
C SER A 724 -12.46 79.34 17.65
N LEU A 725 -13.15 78.68 18.60
CA LEU A 725 -13.83 79.35 19.70
C LEU A 725 -12.85 80.11 20.60
N GLN A 726 -11.66 79.56 20.90
CA GLN A 726 -10.64 80.28 21.65
C GLN A 726 -10.16 81.54 20.92
N ILE A 727 -9.97 81.47 19.60
CA ILE A 727 -9.62 82.63 18.79
C ILE A 727 -10.74 83.68 18.84
N ALA A 728 -12.00 83.27 18.66
CA ALA A 728 -13.15 84.16 18.73
C ALA A 728 -13.30 84.83 20.12
N VAL A 729 -13.09 84.08 21.20
CA VAL A 729 -13.09 84.62 22.57
C VAL A 729 -11.97 85.65 22.75
N HIS A 730 -10.75 85.34 22.27
CA HIS A 730 -9.63 86.28 22.35
C HIS A 730 -9.87 87.56 21.54
N GLU A 731 -10.47 87.43 20.35
CA GLU A 731 -10.83 88.56 19.51
C GLU A 731 -11.94 89.41 20.15
N GLN A 732 -12.94 88.78 20.78
CA GLN A 732 -13.97 89.47 21.56
C GLN A 732 -13.35 90.21 22.76
N GLU A 733 -12.42 89.61 23.51
CA GLU A 733 -11.71 90.27 24.59
C GLU A 733 -10.93 91.50 24.11
N LYS A 734 -10.26 91.39 22.96
CA LYS A 734 -9.56 92.49 22.32
C LYS A 734 -10.52 93.61 21.90
N ALA A 735 -11.66 93.27 21.31
CA ALA A 735 -12.71 94.21 20.96
C ALA A 735 -13.27 94.92 22.21
N ASN A 736 -13.54 94.18 23.29
CA ASN A 736 -14.01 94.73 24.56
C ASN A 736 -12.98 95.69 25.19
N LYS A 737 -11.68 95.35 25.15
CA LYS A 737 -10.59 96.25 25.59
C LYS A 737 -10.54 97.53 24.76
N ASN A 738 -10.74 97.44 23.45
CA ASN A 738 -10.79 98.62 22.58
C ASN A 738 -12.02 99.49 22.87
N LEU A 739 -13.19 98.88 23.09
CA LEU A 739 -14.41 99.60 23.49
C LEU A 739 -14.22 100.35 24.81
N LEU A 740 -13.60 99.71 25.81
CA LEU A 740 -13.26 100.34 27.09
C LEU A 740 -12.33 101.55 26.91
N ARG A 741 -11.30 101.42 26.06
CA ARG A 741 -10.41 102.55 25.73
C ARG A 741 -11.18 103.69 25.06
N LEU A 742 -12.03 103.38 24.08
CA LEU A 742 -12.85 104.37 23.39
C LEU A 742 -13.81 105.08 24.35
N ALA A 743 -14.44 104.34 25.27
CA ALA A 743 -15.32 104.90 26.29
C ALA A 743 -14.55 105.84 27.23
N ALA A 744 -13.36 105.45 27.69
CA ALA A 744 -12.50 106.30 28.52
C ALA A 744 -12.02 107.55 27.77
N ASP A 745 -11.72 107.43 26.47
CA ASP A 745 -11.35 108.57 25.64
C ASP A 745 -12.53 109.53 25.42
N GLN A 746 -13.75 109.01 25.20
CA GLN A 746 -14.96 109.81 25.14
C GLN A 746 -15.25 110.53 26.46
N GLU A 747 -15.06 109.86 27.59
CA GLU A 747 -15.21 110.46 28.92
C GLU A 747 -14.20 111.60 29.12
N ARG A 748 -12.92 111.39 28.77
CA ARG A 748 -11.89 112.44 28.82
C ARG A 748 -12.23 113.64 27.93
N GLN A 749 -12.69 113.39 26.70
CA GLN A 749 -13.12 114.45 25.78
C GLN A 749 -14.33 115.21 26.35
N LYS A 750 -15.29 114.51 26.95
CA LYS A 750 -16.45 115.12 27.59
C LYS A 750 -16.04 115.97 28.79
N GLU A 751 -15.14 115.49 29.63
CA GLU A 751 -14.57 116.25 30.75
C GLU A 751 -13.86 117.52 30.27
N GLU A 752 -13.07 117.43 29.19
CA GLU A 752 -12.39 118.58 28.59
C GLU A 752 -13.39 119.63 28.04
N LEU A 753 -14.45 119.17 27.36
CA LEU A 753 -15.51 120.03 26.89
C LEU A 753 -16.27 120.69 28.05
N HIS A 754 -16.59 119.94 29.11
CA HIS A 754 -17.22 120.48 30.32
C HIS A 754 -16.32 121.54 30.98
N ALA A 755 -15.01 121.31 31.08
CA ALA A 755 -14.06 122.28 31.62
C ALA A 755 -14.01 123.57 30.77
N LYS A 756 -14.15 123.44 29.44
CA LYS A 756 -14.23 124.60 28.53
C LYS A 756 -15.53 125.38 28.70
N ILE A 757 -16.67 124.71 28.88
CA ILE A 757 -17.96 125.34 29.17
C ILE A 757 -17.87 126.17 30.45
N ILE A 758 -17.38 125.59 31.55
CA ILE A 758 -17.22 126.29 32.84
C ILE A 758 -16.32 127.53 32.69
N ARG A 759 -15.27 127.47 31.86
CA ARG A 759 -14.40 128.62 31.61
C ARG A 759 -15.12 129.74 30.86
N LEU A 760 -15.90 129.39 29.84
CA LEU A 760 -16.67 130.35 29.06
C LEU A 760 -17.80 130.99 29.88
N GLU A 761 -18.48 130.20 30.73
CA GLU A 761 -19.47 130.71 31.70
C GLU A 761 -18.85 131.77 32.61
N LYS A 762 -17.66 131.50 33.18
CA LYS A 762 -16.94 132.50 34.00
C LYS A 762 -16.59 133.78 33.23
N GLN A 763 -16.19 133.67 31.95
CA GLN A 763 -15.92 134.85 31.13
C GLN A 763 -17.19 135.66 30.84
N LEU A 764 -18.31 134.97 30.62
CA LEU A 764 -19.62 135.60 30.43
C LEU A 764 -20.07 136.33 31.70
N ASP A 765 -19.93 135.71 32.87
CA ASP A 765 -20.27 136.33 34.17
C ASP A 765 -19.45 137.60 34.42
N MET A 766 -18.16 137.58 34.12
CA MET A 766 -17.28 138.77 34.23
C MET A 766 -17.74 139.90 33.30
N LYS A 767 -18.14 139.56 32.07
CA LYS A 767 -18.66 140.54 31.11
C LYS A 767 -19.97 141.14 31.60
N GLN A 768 -20.93 140.31 32.04
CA GLN A 768 -22.21 140.78 32.56
C GLN A 768 -22.01 141.68 33.80
N LYS A 769 -21.05 141.35 34.67
CA LYS A 769 -20.68 142.20 35.81
C LYS A 769 -20.15 143.57 35.37
N LEU A 770 -19.28 143.63 34.36
CA LEU A 770 -18.78 144.89 33.80
C LEU A 770 -19.92 145.72 33.18
N GLU A 771 -20.86 145.10 32.48
CA GLU A 771 -22.04 145.78 31.92
C GLU A 771 -22.93 146.39 33.02
N LEU A 772 -23.14 145.65 34.12
CA LEU A 772 -23.86 146.15 35.28
C LEU A 772 -23.15 147.33 35.96
N GLU A 773 -21.83 147.27 36.13
CA GLU A 773 -21.02 148.38 36.68
C GLU A 773 -21.14 149.64 35.80
N ILE A 774 -21.08 149.50 34.47
CA ILE A 774 -21.29 150.61 33.52
C ILE A 774 -22.70 151.19 33.69
N HIS A 775 -23.74 150.36 33.82
CA HIS A 775 -25.10 150.84 34.02
C HIS A 775 -25.27 151.57 35.36
N GLN A 776 -24.63 151.07 36.42
CA GLN A 776 -24.63 151.74 37.73
C GLN A 776 -23.90 153.09 37.68
N LEU A 777 -22.75 153.17 37.02
CA LEU A 777 -22.01 154.42 36.83
C LEU A 777 -22.81 155.42 35.98
N LYS A 778 -23.50 154.98 34.92
CA LYS A 778 -24.44 155.80 34.15
C LYS A 778 -25.60 156.32 34.98
N GLY A 779 -26.17 155.47 35.84
CA GLY A 779 -27.22 155.85 36.78
C GLY A 779 -26.77 156.94 37.75
N LYS A 780 -25.60 156.76 38.39
CA LYS A 780 -25.00 157.77 39.29
C LYS A 780 -24.73 159.09 38.57
N LEU A 781 -24.16 159.03 37.37
CA LEU A 781 -23.89 160.20 36.53
C LEU A 781 -25.18 160.96 36.15
N ASN A 782 -26.26 160.23 35.85
CA ASN A 782 -27.55 160.83 35.50
C ASN A 782 -28.22 161.52 36.70
N VAL A 783 -28.08 160.95 37.91
CA VAL A 783 -28.51 161.60 39.16
C VAL A 783 -27.70 162.87 39.41
N MET A 784 -26.38 162.84 39.23
CA MET A 784 -25.52 164.02 39.41
C MET A 784 -25.78 165.11 38.36
N LYS A 785 -26.21 164.78 37.14
CA LYS A 785 -26.69 165.75 36.13
C LYS A 785 -27.90 166.56 36.57
N HIS A 786 -28.72 166.04 37.48
CA HIS A 786 -29.90 166.75 37.99
C HIS A 786 -29.57 167.69 39.17
N MET A 787 -28.30 167.76 39.59
CA MET A 787 -27.81 168.70 40.61
C MET A 787 -27.12 169.94 39.99
N GLU A 788 -27.38 170.25 38.71
CA GLU A 788 -26.75 171.36 37.96
C GLU A 788 -27.15 172.78 38.41
N ASP A 789 -28.08 172.93 39.36
CA ASP A 789 -28.62 174.23 39.75
C ASP A 789 -27.89 174.88 40.96
N ASP A 790 -26.98 174.17 41.64
CA ASP A 790 -26.18 174.70 42.77
C ASP A 790 -24.67 174.52 42.52
N GLY A 791 -23.99 175.62 42.21
CA GLY A 791 -22.59 175.66 41.77
C GLY A 791 -21.54 175.33 42.83
N ASP A 792 -21.40 174.05 43.19
CA ASP A 792 -20.33 173.53 44.05
C ASP A 792 -19.16 172.89 43.26
N SER A 793 -17.95 173.43 43.43
CA SER A 793 -16.74 173.01 42.69
C SER A 793 -16.26 171.58 43.04
N GLU A 794 -16.65 171.02 44.19
CA GLU A 794 -16.34 169.62 44.56
C GLU A 794 -17.19 168.62 43.76
N VAL A 795 -18.45 168.96 43.44
CA VAL A 795 -19.36 168.12 42.64
C VAL A 795 -18.82 167.96 41.22
N LEU A 796 -18.24 169.02 40.64
CA LEU A 796 -17.59 168.98 39.33
C LEU A 796 -16.36 168.06 39.30
N ASN A 797 -15.54 168.02 40.35
CA ASN A 797 -14.38 167.14 40.42
C ASN A 797 -14.78 165.66 40.56
N VAL A 798 -15.78 165.36 41.40
CA VAL A 798 -16.33 163.99 41.52
C VAL A 798 -17.02 163.55 40.22
N MET A 799 -17.72 164.47 39.54
CA MET A 799 -18.31 164.23 38.23
C MET A 799 -17.24 163.90 37.19
N ASP A 800 -16.10 164.62 37.16
CA ASP A 800 -15.00 164.34 36.22
C ASP A 800 -14.31 162.99 36.50
N ILE A 801 -14.09 162.63 37.77
CA ILE A 801 -13.59 161.29 38.16
C ILE A 801 -14.54 160.19 37.67
N LEU A 802 -15.85 160.34 37.91
CA LEU A 802 -16.85 159.37 37.45
C LEU A 802 -16.96 159.33 35.92
N TYR A 803 -16.81 160.47 35.23
CA TYR A 803 -16.72 160.51 33.77
C TYR A 803 -15.50 159.73 33.27
N ASN A 804 -14.34 159.89 33.90
CA ASN A 804 -13.13 159.18 33.52
C ASN A 804 -13.23 157.67 33.82
N GLU A 805 -13.73 157.27 35.00
CA GLU A 805 -13.98 155.84 35.31
C GLU A 805 -15.01 155.21 34.37
N LEU A 806 -16.09 155.92 34.05
CA LEU A 806 -17.07 155.46 33.06
C LEU A 806 -16.43 155.32 31.68
N ARG A 807 -15.61 156.29 31.26
CA ARG A 807 -14.90 156.28 29.98
C ARG A 807 -13.97 155.07 29.89
N ASP A 808 -13.21 154.78 30.95
CA ASP A 808 -12.28 153.65 31.01
C ASP A 808 -13.01 152.30 30.99
N LYS A 809 -14.14 152.18 31.70
CA LYS A 809 -14.97 150.96 31.71
C LYS A 809 -15.71 150.76 30.39
N GLU A 810 -16.24 151.83 29.80
CA GLU A 810 -16.82 151.79 28.45
C GLU A 810 -15.77 151.46 27.39
N GLN A 811 -14.54 151.97 27.54
CA GLN A 811 -13.42 151.64 26.68
C GLN A 811 -13.03 150.16 26.81
N SER A 812 -12.95 149.64 28.03
CA SER A 812 -12.71 148.21 28.29
C SER A 812 -13.81 147.32 27.68
N LEU A 813 -15.08 147.73 27.76
CA LEU A 813 -16.19 147.01 27.12
C LEU A 813 -16.10 147.09 25.59
N ARG A 814 -15.72 148.26 25.03
CA ARG A 814 -15.46 148.42 23.59
C ARG A 814 -14.31 147.54 23.13
N GLU A 815 -13.23 147.42 23.89
CA GLU A 815 -12.09 146.54 23.58
C GLU A 815 -12.49 145.06 23.61
N ILE A 816 -13.31 144.63 24.57
CA ILE A 816 -13.88 143.29 24.59
C ILE A 816 -14.80 143.09 23.36
N GLY A 817 -15.57 144.11 22.98
CA GLY A 817 -16.44 144.09 21.80
C GLY A 817 -15.66 143.98 20.48
N THR A 818 -14.58 144.76 20.32
CA THR A 818 -13.71 144.70 19.13
C THR A 818 -12.96 143.38 19.05
N LEU A 819 -12.49 142.85 20.19
CA LEU A 819 -11.90 141.51 20.25
C LEU A 819 -12.91 140.43 19.83
N ASN A 820 -14.15 140.51 20.30
CA ASN A 820 -15.18 139.54 19.96
C ASN A 820 -15.53 139.60 18.46
N GLN A 821 -15.62 140.81 17.88
CA GLN A 821 -15.81 140.98 16.45
C GLN A 821 -14.61 140.42 15.65
N ALA A 822 -13.38 140.64 16.11
CA ALA A 822 -12.17 140.10 15.49
C ALA A 822 -12.12 138.56 15.55
N LEU A 823 -12.58 137.96 16.66
CA LEU A 823 -12.71 136.52 16.80
C LEU A 823 -13.76 135.94 15.84
N ILE A 824 -14.92 136.59 15.70
CA ILE A 824 -15.96 136.19 14.73
C ILE A 824 -15.39 136.24 13.30
N VAL A 825 -14.64 137.30 12.96
CA VAL A 825 -13.99 137.42 11.64
C VAL A 825 -12.95 136.32 11.44
N LYS A 826 -12.12 136.02 12.45
CA LYS A 826 -11.14 134.92 12.38
C LYS A 826 -11.79 133.55 12.25
N GLU A 827 -12.88 133.29 12.99
CA GLU A 827 -13.61 132.03 12.93
C GLU A 827 -14.23 131.85 11.54
N ARG A 828 -14.92 132.87 11.01
CA ARG A 828 -15.46 132.85 9.65
C ARG A 828 -14.37 132.60 8.61
N LYS A 829 -13.25 133.31 8.70
CA LYS A 829 -12.11 133.13 7.79
C LYS A 829 -11.52 131.71 7.87
N SER A 830 -11.33 131.18 9.07
CA SER A 830 -10.84 129.81 9.26
C SER A 830 -11.83 128.77 8.72
N ASN A 831 -13.13 129.01 8.87
CA ASN A 831 -14.15 128.14 8.32
C ASN A 831 -14.20 128.22 6.78
N ASP A 832 -14.06 129.41 6.20
CA ASP A 832 -13.95 129.60 4.75
C ASP A 832 -12.72 128.88 4.19
N GLU A 833 -11.56 129.01 4.85
CA GLU A 833 -10.33 128.27 4.51
C GLU A 833 -10.54 126.74 4.57
N LEU A 834 -11.29 126.26 5.58
CA LEU A 834 -11.59 124.83 5.74
C LEU A 834 -12.58 124.33 4.68
N GLN A 835 -13.58 125.14 4.31
CA GLN A 835 -14.49 124.84 3.21
C GLN A 835 -13.75 124.86 1.86
N ASP A 836 -12.84 125.80 1.63
CA ASP A 836 -12.05 125.85 0.40
C ASP A 836 -11.04 124.71 0.32
N ALA A 837 -10.36 124.36 1.42
CA ALA A 837 -9.53 123.16 1.50
C ALA A 837 -10.35 121.88 1.21
N ARG A 838 -11.58 121.79 1.73
CA ARG A 838 -12.51 120.70 1.43
C ARG A 838 -12.89 120.67 -0.06
N LYS A 839 -13.20 121.83 -0.69
CA LYS A 839 -13.48 121.92 -2.13
C LYS A 839 -12.28 121.49 -2.96
N VAL A 840 -11.07 121.96 -2.62
CA VAL A 840 -9.83 121.59 -3.31
C VAL A 840 -9.55 120.10 -3.17
N LEU A 841 -9.76 119.52 -1.98
CA LEU A 841 -9.62 118.07 -1.78
C LEU A 841 -10.61 117.29 -2.64
N ILE A 842 -11.88 117.71 -2.70
CA ILE A 842 -12.90 117.08 -3.55
C ILE A 842 -12.51 117.19 -5.04
N SER A 843 -12.00 118.35 -5.49
CA SER A 843 -11.50 118.53 -6.86
C SER A 843 -10.27 117.66 -7.13
N GLY A 844 -9.29 117.64 -6.23
CA GLY A 844 -8.08 116.84 -6.38
C GLY A 844 -8.37 115.34 -6.45
N VAL A 845 -9.32 114.85 -5.64
CA VAL A 845 -9.78 113.45 -5.73
C VAL A 845 -10.50 113.17 -7.05
N LYS A 846 -11.21 114.16 -7.62
CA LYS A 846 -11.83 114.05 -8.95
C LYS A 846 -10.78 113.95 -10.07
N ASP A 847 -9.66 114.67 -9.95
CA ASP A 847 -8.61 114.75 -10.98
C ASP A 847 -7.56 113.61 -10.89
N MET A 848 -7.44 112.94 -9.73
CA MET A 848 -6.44 111.88 -9.50
C MET A 848 -6.75 110.52 -10.17
N CYS A 849 -7.87 110.38 -10.87
CA CYS A 849 -8.24 109.14 -11.56
C CYS A 849 -8.18 109.28 -13.09
N THR A 850 -6.99 109.09 -13.66
CA THR A 850 -6.86 108.86 -15.12
C THR A 850 -5.96 107.68 -15.53
N ARG A 851 -5.24 106.97 -14.64
CA ARG A 851 -4.30 105.88 -15.07
C ARG A 851 -4.07 104.67 -14.14
N GLY A 852 -5.04 104.16 -13.37
CA GLY A 852 -4.84 102.88 -12.62
C GLY A 852 -6.12 102.21 -12.11
N ASN A 853 -6.03 100.91 -11.72
CA ASN A 853 -7.13 99.99 -11.35
C ASN A 853 -7.96 100.36 -10.10
N ILE A 854 -7.91 101.62 -9.64
CA ILE A 854 -8.70 102.15 -8.52
C ILE A 854 -9.57 103.29 -9.06
N GLY A 855 -10.89 103.17 -8.95
CA GLY A 855 -11.87 104.17 -9.42
C GLY A 855 -12.63 104.84 -8.29
N VAL A 856 -12.97 106.12 -8.47
CA VAL A 856 -13.84 106.89 -7.56
C VAL A 856 -15.29 106.66 -7.96
N ARG A 857 -16.15 106.19 -7.03
CA ARG A 857 -17.58 105.97 -7.25
C ARG A 857 -18.38 107.06 -6.54
N ARG A 858 -19.23 107.82 -7.24
CA ARG A 858 -20.11 108.81 -6.60
C ARG A 858 -21.39 108.14 -6.11
N MET A 859 -21.84 108.55 -4.92
CA MET A 859 -23.08 108.05 -4.34
C MET A 859 -24.27 108.54 -5.19
N GLY A 860 -25.03 107.63 -5.77
CA GLY A 860 -26.15 107.93 -6.68
C GLY A 860 -25.84 107.88 -8.18
N GLU A 861 -24.58 107.68 -8.58
CA GLU A 861 -24.17 107.48 -9.99
C GLU A 861 -24.35 106.00 -10.37
N LEU A 862 -25.12 105.73 -11.42
CA LEU A 862 -25.44 104.38 -11.88
C LEU A 862 -24.32 103.86 -12.81
N ASP A 863 -24.01 102.56 -12.70
CA ASP A 863 -23.11 101.92 -13.67
C ASP A 863 -23.86 101.74 -14.99
N ILE A 864 -23.32 102.28 -16.07
CA ILE A 864 -23.95 102.25 -17.38
C ILE A 864 -23.84 100.89 -18.08
N ARG A 865 -22.87 100.04 -17.70
CA ARG A 865 -22.61 98.77 -18.40
C ARG A 865 -23.83 97.84 -18.49
N PRO A 866 -24.65 97.65 -17.43
CA PRO A 866 -25.86 96.84 -17.51
C PRO A 866 -26.91 97.44 -18.46
N PHE A 867 -26.97 98.76 -18.59
CA PHE A 867 -27.87 99.45 -19.52
C PHE A 867 -27.41 99.24 -20.97
N VAL A 868 -26.11 99.34 -21.24
CA VAL A 868 -25.54 99.04 -22.57
C VAL A 868 -25.78 97.59 -22.96
N GLU A 869 -25.51 96.65 -22.06
CA GLU A 869 -25.70 95.22 -22.32
C GLU A 869 -27.18 94.85 -22.54
N PHE A 870 -28.11 95.57 -21.90
CA PHE A 870 -29.54 95.44 -22.15
C PHE A 870 -29.95 96.05 -23.51
N MET A 871 -29.44 97.23 -23.86
CA MET A 871 -29.78 97.92 -25.11
C MET A 871 -29.18 97.24 -26.35
N ARG A 872 -27.98 96.64 -26.25
CA ARG A 872 -27.36 95.85 -27.34
C ARG A 872 -28.20 94.65 -27.80
N LYS A 873 -29.15 94.18 -26.98
CA LYS A 873 -30.09 93.12 -27.39
C LYS A 873 -31.16 93.61 -28.36
N ARG A 874 -31.35 94.92 -28.50
CA ARG A 874 -32.41 95.53 -29.32
C ARG A 874 -31.90 96.52 -30.38
N TYR A 875 -30.73 97.11 -30.18
CA TYR A 875 -30.14 98.13 -31.04
C TYR A 875 -28.70 97.75 -31.43
N ASN A 876 -28.17 98.36 -32.49
CA ASN A 876 -26.77 98.18 -32.89
C ASN A 876 -25.82 98.83 -31.86
N ASP A 877 -24.52 98.52 -31.87
CA ASP A 877 -23.61 98.92 -30.78
C ASP A 877 -23.53 100.44 -30.54
N GLU A 878 -23.54 101.25 -31.60
CA GLU A 878 -23.50 102.72 -31.50
C GLU A 878 -24.82 103.29 -30.96
N GLU A 879 -25.97 102.84 -31.48
CA GLU A 879 -27.28 103.25 -30.96
C GLU A 879 -27.55 102.70 -29.55
N ALA A 880 -27.05 101.51 -29.23
CA ALA A 880 -27.24 100.88 -27.93
C ALA A 880 -26.51 101.64 -26.82
N GLU A 881 -25.35 102.20 -27.08
CA GLU A 881 -24.63 103.05 -26.12
C GLU A 881 -25.35 104.38 -25.89
N GLU A 882 -25.82 105.04 -26.95
CA GLU A 882 -26.58 106.29 -26.84
C GLU A 882 -27.92 106.08 -26.09
N ARG A 883 -28.68 105.03 -26.45
CA ARG A 883 -29.92 104.67 -25.76
C ARG A 883 -29.70 104.24 -24.31
N ALA A 884 -28.58 103.59 -24.02
CA ALA A 884 -28.22 103.23 -22.66
C ALA A 884 -27.86 104.47 -21.82
N LEU A 885 -27.17 105.46 -22.40
CA LEU A 885 -26.91 106.74 -21.76
C LEU A 885 -28.20 107.49 -21.42
N GLU A 886 -29.16 107.54 -22.36
CA GLU A 886 -30.49 108.13 -22.14
C GLU A 886 -31.22 107.44 -20.99
N LEU A 887 -31.29 106.09 -21.00
CA LEU A 887 -32.00 105.31 -19.99
C LEU A 887 -31.32 105.39 -18.62
N CYS A 888 -29.98 105.36 -18.57
CA CYS A 888 -29.22 105.48 -17.34
C CYS A 888 -29.42 106.87 -16.72
N SER A 889 -29.39 107.93 -17.53
CA SER A 889 -29.67 109.31 -17.08
C SER A 889 -31.09 109.48 -16.55
N LEU A 890 -32.07 108.88 -17.22
CA LEU A 890 -33.47 108.90 -16.78
C LEU A 890 -33.64 108.21 -15.41
N TRP A 891 -32.96 107.08 -15.20
CA TRP A 891 -32.99 106.38 -13.92
C TRP A 891 -32.27 107.16 -12.81
N GLU A 892 -31.16 107.82 -13.11
CA GLU A 892 -30.50 108.73 -12.16
C GLU A 892 -31.42 109.89 -11.77
N GLU A 893 -32.22 110.41 -12.70
CA GLU A 893 -33.20 111.45 -12.42
C GLU A 893 -34.34 110.94 -11.52
N TYR A 894 -34.86 109.73 -11.78
CA TYR A 894 -35.83 109.10 -10.90
C TYR A 894 -35.28 108.81 -9.49
N LEU A 895 -34.01 108.44 -9.37
CA LEU A 895 -33.37 108.19 -8.07
C LEU A 895 -33.08 109.48 -7.27
N LYS A 896 -33.12 110.66 -7.91
CA LYS A 896 -33.02 111.95 -7.20
C LYS A 896 -34.32 112.32 -6.49
N ASP A 897 -35.45 111.74 -6.88
CA ASP A 897 -36.74 111.94 -6.22
C ASP A 897 -36.92 110.92 -5.08
N PRO A 898 -36.88 111.34 -3.80
CA PRO A 898 -37.02 110.43 -2.66
C PRO A 898 -38.40 109.76 -2.56
N ASP A 899 -39.43 110.30 -3.23
CA ASP A 899 -40.79 109.73 -3.27
C ASP A 899 -40.95 108.72 -4.43
N TRP A 900 -39.91 108.52 -5.25
CA TRP A 900 -39.94 107.55 -6.34
C TRP A 900 -39.65 106.13 -5.84
N HIS A 901 -40.60 105.22 -6.09
CA HIS A 901 -40.48 103.80 -5.75
C HIS A 901 -40.66 102.92 -7.00
N PRO A 902 -39.63 102.12 -7.39
CA PRO A 902 -39.64 101.30 -8.61
C PRO A 902 -40.54 100.05 -8.51
N PHE A 903 -40.94 99.67 -7.30
CA PHE A 903 -41.83 98.54 -7.03
C PHE A 903 -43.16 99.07 -6.49
N LYS A 904 -44.28 98.64 -7.08
CA LYS A 904 -45.64 98.92 -6.60
C LYS A 904 -46.19 97.67 -5.93
N ILE A 905 -46.44 97.75 -4.64
CA ILE A 905 -47.06 96.66 -3.87
C ILE A 905 -48.56 96.68 -4.15
N SER A 906 -49.08 95.60 -4.72
CA SER A 906 -50.51 95.44 -5.02
C SER A 906 -51.04 94.20 -4.31
N THR A 907 -52.23 94.31 -3.70
CA THR A 907 -52.88 93.18 -3.03
C THR A 907 -53.82 92.50 -4.02
N ILE A 908 -53.43 91.34 -4.53
CA ILE A 908 -54.27 90.47 -5.38
C ILE A 908 -54.53 89.20 -4.56
N ASP A 909 -55.79 88.84 -4.35
CA ASP A 909 -56.23 87.69 -3.52
C ASP A 909 -55.62 87.64 -2.11
N GLY A 910 -55.55 88.78 -1.42
CA GLY A 910 -55.18 88.85 0.00
C GLY A 910 -53.71 88.58 0.32
N LYS A 911 -52.83 88.45 -0.70
CA LYS A 911 -51.36 88.45 -0.54
C LYS A 911 -50.75 89.69 -1.19
N HIS A 912 -49.84 90.36 -0.49
CA HIS A 912 -49.06 91.47 -1.05
C HIS A 912 -48.07 90.93 -2.09
N GLN A 913 -48.19 91.34 -3.35
CA GLN A 913 -47.21 91.04 -4.40
C GLN A 913 -46.53 92.33 -4.86
N GLU A 914 -45.19 92.32 -4.89
CA GLU A 914 -44.38 93.37 -5.50
C GLU A 914 -44.45 93.26 -7.02
N MET A 915 -45.09 94.22 -7.67
CA MET A 915 -45.05 94.37 -9.12
C MET A 915 -44.07 95.48 -9.49
N LYS A 916 -43.10 95.19 -10.37
CA LYS A 916 -42.22 96.22 -10.96
C LYS A 916 -43.08 97.19 -11.78
N LYS A 917 -42.97 98.50 -11.55
CA LYS A 917 -43.57 99.47 -12.47
C LYS A 917 -42.94 99.28 -13.85
N LYS A 918 -43.75 99.19 -14.91
CA LYS A 918 -43.23 99.26 -16.28
C LYS A 918 -42.69 100.67 -16.47
N LEU A 919 -41.39 100.75 -16.78
CA LEU A 919 -40.72 101.95 -17.26
C LEU A 919 -40.85 102.04 -18.77
#